data_AF-A0A9C9YYB0-F1
#
_entry.id   AF-A0A9C9YYB0-F1
#
_cell.length_a   1.000
_cell.length_b   1.000
_cell.length_c   1.000
_cell.angle_alpha   90.00
_cell.angle_beta   90.00
_cell.angle_gamma   90.00
#
_symmetry.space_group_name_H-M   'P 1'
#
loop_
_entity.id
_entity.type
_entity.pdbx_description
1 polymer ?
#
loop_
_entity_poly.entity_id
_entity_poly.type
_entity_poly.pdbx_seq_one_letter_code
_entity_poly.pdbx_strand_id
1 'polypeptide(L)'
;MKLLPARLCPGHGRFLQGLFLLLCLHPANAGIVDLAYSGMRLLDKLSTTLSSTALASPATPPQLDMDQLAWDGGPVTLDAGSRLRRTSIASWGGAQLEWRVAEPAAGSSYRVGQVIGTGRALTFTPDKAGVWRFSVSFQGETLGSPLSIRLYRMAAQHPRIYLNAQRLEALRDRAGNNTEAWRKLKKLAARKNGEMLSEALYSVVSGEAEYCRDAVALAFKKMGRKKLGNSLGGDLATVYDWCAGTMTGSEKERFIGYLNDWGDRYLEKARSLRGGKPDNPGLGNYWPRFSYSFALIGLATYGDNPRAREWLDYFRFVRWPQEKAFLDLIAKGGGWPEGFVYDAISNFSRMRLADAWLTATGEDLFESSEWFRERFGTLLLQHLPGVFKGNKLSIHPYTSFGDYERNRVTMDSYWRIAALILIQRYPDDPIARQLQAYLAAPETGRSHQFIQYAEFLWFDADRRGETPTLKSHYDPSLGNVFLRGGWPDGADDLDPRVTVLNFRCGDFFAYHQHLDQNSFTLYRSAPLLLDSGVYSGNGTSNHDTNYYIRTIAHNTLVVYNKNEDFKRVRYNASSNDGGQRAVYPATRAPRSVEQYRKDRKYYDTCDMTRFIDRGEYVYLSGDGAKAYNSPYYAQSLDTGMKNNIPKVKAFNRELVYLRSSPRSPNDYVVLYDRVEVTRPEFSGSNTKLLFHLQEKPSIPSRGRLISEGETLYPGAVSASAINGKGKLMLYSLLPKSHNLRVVGGRGKKAYWVFGKNYNWHWKGDENSPNGIETNFEKTPYGQWRIEIEPADNKLAHNFLTVLFPTESDNNRAPKVQLIQDESFDGVMIHDESGSRMVLFARNPSGSGLAPREIEFPVDRDTPNKTVILAGLKPGARYAPGSARGGSKARLVLESQGKYLVNSQGVLEYSTGE
;
A
#
# COMPACT_ATOMS: atom_id res chain seq x y z
N MET A 1 33.39 27.00 -46.79
CA MET A 1 34.73 27.61 -46.70
C MET A 1 35.43 26.96 -45.51
N LYS A 2 36.57 26.31 -45.79
CA LYS A 2 37.62 25.73 -44.91
C LYS A 2 37.87 26.54 -43.62
N LEU A 3 38.32 26.05 -42.46
CA LEU A 3 39.16 24.89 -42.07
C LEU A 3 39.15 24.76 -40.51
N LEU A 4 39.25 23.52 -40.01
CA LEU A 4 39.78 23.08 -38.69
C LEU A 4 41.30 23.40 -38.56
N PRO A 5 42.09 23.02 -37.50
CA PRO A 5 41.82 22.25 -36.26
C PRO A 5 42.54 22.71 -34.95
N ALA A 6 42.15 22.05 -33.84
CA ALA A 6 42.91 21.50 -32.69
C ALA A 6 44.31 22.03 -32.26
N ARG A 7 44.51 22.16 -30.92
CA ARG A 7 45.34 21.25 -30.08
C ARG A 7 45.58 21.77 -28.64
N LEU A 8 45.43 20.83 -27.69
CA LEU A 8 46.28 20.48 -26.53
C LEU A 8 46.56 21.48 -25.38
N CYS A 9 46.36 20.95 -24.15
CA CYS A 9 46.76 21.40 -22.80
C CYS A 9 48.30 21.56 -22.62
N PRO A 10 48.92 21.73 -21.41
CA PRO A 10 48.40 21.87 -20.02
C PRO A 10 49.19 22.88 -19.12
N GLY A 11 48.90 22.88 -17.81
CA GLY A 11 49.85 23.24 -16.72
C GLY A 11 49.42 24.42 -15.85
N HIS A 12 49.00 24.24 -14.59
CA HIS A 12 49.76 23.91 -13.35
C HIS A 12 50.08 25.12 -12.47
N GLY A 13 49.44 25.14 -11.29
CA GLY A 13 49.97 25.62 -10.00
C GLY A 13 49.98 27.14 -9.77
N ARG A 14 49.97 27.67 -8.54
CA ARG A 14 49.68 27.21 -7.17
C ARG A 14 50.02 28.44 -6.26
N PHE A 15 49.37 28.55 -5.08
CA PHE A 15 49.75 29.36 -3.90
C PHE A 15 49.44 30.89 -3.92
N LEU A 16 48.62 31.46 -3.00
CA LEU A 16 48.67 31.65 -1.51
C LEU A 16 49.41 32.93 -1.09
N GLN A 17 48.68 33.96 -0.58
CA GLN A 17 48.70 34.57 0.78
C GLN A 17 48.81 36.10 0.56
N GLY A 18 48.36 37.07 1.36
CA GLY A 18 47.81 37.21 2.72
C GLY A 18 47.97 38.73 3.04
N LEU A 19 46.89 39.45 3.36
CA LEU A 19 46.54 39.98 4.70
C LEU A 19 47.34 41.22 5.20
N PHE A 20 46.64 42.34 5.50
CA PHE A 20 46.83 43.34 6.60
C PHE A 20 45.73 44.44 6.44
N LEU A 21 44.69 44.67 7.28
CA LEU A 21 44.56 45.18 8.67
C LEU A 21 45.16 46.60 8.90
N LEU A 22 44.59 47.60 9.62
CA LEU A 22 43.34 47.85 10.39
C LEU A 22 43.33 49.32 10.94
N LEU A 23 42.21 49.76 11.57
CA LEU A 23 41.95 50.85 12.56
C LEU A 23 41.05 52.00 12.03
N CYS A 24 39.90 52.35 12.65
CA CYS A 24 39.69 52.80 14.04
C CYS A 24 38.33 52.38 14.70
N LEU A 25 38.23 52.69 16.00
CA LEU A 25 37.45 52.11 17.11
C LEU A 25 36.01 52.64 17.38
N HIS A 26 35.29 51.84 18.21
CA HIS A 26 33.91 51.84 18.76
C HIS A 26 33.49 53.01 19.70
N PRO A 27 32.17 53.23 19.98
CA PRO A 27 31.49 52.59 21.14
C PRO A 27 29.97 52.23 21.02
N ALA A 28 29.57 51.24 21.84
CA ALA A 28 28.31 51.05 22.62
C ALA A 28 26.91 50.71 21.97
N ASN A 29 26.51 49.44 22.18
CA ASN A 29 25.23 48.84 22.64
C ASN A 29 23.84 49.47 22.35
N ALA A 30 22.97 48.71 21.64
CA ALA A 30 21.82 47.94 22.18
C ALA A 30 20.62 47.82 21.18
N GLY A 31 20.15 46.59 20.92
CA GLY A 31 18.73 46.32 20.67
C GLY A 31 18.26 45.98 19.25
N ILE A 32 17.86 44.71 19.09
CA ILE A 32 16.77 44.21 18.23
C ILE A 32 17.06 44.10 16.72
N VAL A 33 17.52 42.91 16.30
CA VAL A 33 17.16 42.33 14.99
C VAL A 33 16.76 40.87 15.23
N ASP A 34 15.49 40.71 15.60
CA ASP A 34 14.76 39.43 15.57
C ASP A 34 13.35 39.77 15.07
N LEU A 35 13.15 39.79 13.74
CA LEU A 35 11.86 40.09 13.11
C LEU A 35 11.86 39.71 11.62
N ALA A 36 11.90 38.39 11.37
CA ALA A 36 11.34 37.78 10.15
C ALA A 36 10.61 36.46 10.46
N TYR A 37 10.24 36.24 11.73
CA TYR A 37 9.45 35.11 12.24
C TYR A 37 8.32 35.61 13.15
N SER A 38 7.47 36.51 12.65
CA SER A 38 6.29 37.00 13.40
C SER A 38 5.21 37.53 12.46
N GLY A 39 4.63 36.62 11.66
CA GLY A 39 3.44 36.88 10.84
C GLY A 39 2.27 35.93 11.10
N MET A 40 2.29 35.14 12.18
CA MET A 40 1.21 34.25 12.61
C MET A 40 1.00 34.29 14.14
N ARG A 41 0.98 35.49 14.71
CA ARG A 41 0.50 35.71 16.08
C ARG A 41 -0.46 36.88 16.06
N LEU A 42 -1.74 36.64 15.77
CA LEU A 42 -2.83 37.40 16.39
C LEU A 42 -4.26 36.85 16.15
N LEU A 43 -4.46 35.66 15.56
CA LEU A 43 -5.81 35.09 15.39
C LEU A 43 -6.04 33.68 15.97
N ASP A 44 -5.07 33.11 16.69
CA ASP A 44 -5.24 31.82 17.42
C ASP A 44 -5.59 31.97 18.90
N LYS A 45 -5.76 33.21 19.40
CA LYS A 45 -6.28 33.46 20.74
C LYS A 45 -7.74 33.86 20.65
N LEU A 46 -8.62 32.86 20.48
CA LEU A 46 -10.04 32.84 20.93
C LEU A 46 -10.69 31.51 20.48
N SER A 47 -10.21 30.40 21.04
CA SER A 47 -10.96 29.13 21.18
C SER A 47 -10.26 28.26 22.22
N THR A 48 -10.19 28.76 23.45
CA THR A 48 -9.74 28.00 24.62
C THR A 48 -10.96 27.42 25.33
N THR A 49 -11.22 26.13 25.13
CA THR A 49 -11.60 25.14 26.15
C THR A 49 -12.00 23.84 25.47
N LEU A 50 -11.02 22.96 25.20
CA LEU A 50 -11.24 21.52 25.01
C LEU A 50 -9.92 20.80 25.26
N SER A 51 -9.75 20.37 26.53
CA SER A 51 -8.88 19.31 27.03
C SER A 51 -7.60 19.00 26.24
N SER A 52 -6.50 19.58 26.69
CA SER A 52 -5.17 18.99 26.58
C SER A 52 -5.11 17.73 27.45
N THR A 53 -5.50 16.58 26.91
CA THR A 53 -5.16 15.26 27.48
C THR A 53 -4.64 14.33 26.40
N ALA A 54 -3.56 13.63 26.74
CA ALA A 54 -2.88 12.55 26.02
C ALA A 54 -2.00 12.92 24.80
N LEU A 55 -0.91 13.65 25.04
CA LEU A 55 0.37 13.18 24.50
C LEU A 55 0.81 12.05 25.42
N ALA A 56 0.67 10.80 24.97
CA ALA A 56 1.14 9.66 25.75
C ALA A 56 2.64 9.85 26.05
N SER A 57 2.98 9.95 27.34
CA SER A 57 4.33 9.66 27.84
C SER A 57 4.75 8.31 27.24
N PRO A 58 6.03 8.07 26.86
CA PRO A 58 6.44 6.73 26.44
C PRO A 58 5.97 5.75 27.52
N ALA A 59 5.04 4.87 27.15
CA ALA A 59 4.44 3.96 28.10
C ALA A 59 5.57 3.22 28.81
N THR A 60 5.67 3.37 30.13
CA THR A 60 6.57 2.53 30.91
C THR A 60 6.16 1.08 30.63
N PRO A 61 7.10 0.16 30.35
CA PRO A 61 6.78 -1.25 30.20
C PRO A 61 5.89 -1.71 31.37
N PRO A 62 4.84 -2.52 31.12
CA PRO A 62 3.96 -2.97 32.17
C PRO A 62 4.76 -3.78 33.19
N GLN A 63 4.38 -3.68 34.46
CA GLN A 63 4.90 -4.57 35.49
C GLN A 63 4.43 -5.99 35.18
N LEU A 64 5.39 -6.92 35.06
CA LEU A 64 5.12 -8.34 34.86
C LEU A 64 5.02 -9.03 36.22
N ASP A 65 3.98 -9.85 36.40
CA ASP A 65 3.79 -10.68 37.59
C ASP A 65 4.70 -11.93 37.54
N MET A 66 5.11 -12.36 36.35
CA MET A 66 6.16 -13.37 36.12
C MET A 66 6.89 -13.07 34.82
N ASP A 67 8.21 -13.22 34.82
CA ASP A 67 9.04 -13.01 33.64
C ASP A 67 10.14 -14.06 33.55
N GLN A 68 9.97 -15.02 32.64
CA GLN A 68 10.92 -16.09 32.37
C GLN A 68 11.43 -15.97 30.93
N LEU A 69 12.65 -15.47 30.77
CA LEU A 69 13.27 -15.32 29.45
C LEU A 69 13.89 -16.61 28.90
N ALA A 70 14.11 -17.62 29.75
CA ALA A 70 14.64 -18.93 29.39
C ALA A 70 13.67 -20.05 29.83
N TRP A 71 12.39 -19.89 29.51
CA TRP A 71 11.35 -20.89 29.72
C TRP A 71 11.61 -22.14 28.87
N ASP A 72 11.50 -23.31 29.49
CA ASP A 72 11.82 -24.61 28.90
C ASP A 72 10.63 -25.29 28.18
N GLY A 73 9.45 -24.69 28.22
CA GLY A 73 8.21 -25.32 27.76
C GLY A 73 7.40 -25.99 28.86
N GLY A 74 7.88 -25.97 30.10
CA GLY A 74 7.28 -26.62 31.26
C GLY A 74 6.08 -25.85 31.84
N PRO A 75 5.40 -26.46 32.83
CA PRO A 75 4.29 -25.83 33.52
C PRO A 75 4.73 -24.60 34.31
N VAL A 76 3.86 -23.60 34.39
CA VAL A 76 4.06 -22.38 35.18
C VAL A 76 2.99 -22.29 36.26
N THR A 77 3.34 -21.72 37.42
CA THR A 77 2.42 -21.54 38.55
C THR A 77 2.28 -20.06 38.91
N LEU A 78 1.05 -19.56 38.93
CA LEU A 78 0.69 -18.18 39.29
C LEU A 78 -0.09 -18.17 40.60
N ASP A 79 0.07 -17.10 41.40
CA ASP A 79 -0.67 -16.91 42.67
C ASP A 79 -1.50 -15.61 42.61
N ALA A 80 -2.78 -15.71 42.97
CA ALA A 80 -3.71 -14.58 42.96
C ALA A 80 -3.52 -13.61 44.14
N GLY A 81 -2.64 -13.91 45.10
CA GLY A 81 -2.47 -13.21 46.38
C GLY A 81 -2.18 -11.71 46.25
N SER A 82 -1.54 -11.28 45.16
CA SER A 82 -1.32 -9.85 44.89
C SER A 82 -2.62 -9.10 44.57
N ARG A 83 -3.65 -9.79 44.05
CA ARG A 83 -4.97 -9.23 43.69
C ARG A 83 -5.99 -9.28 44.83
N LEU A 84 -5.68 -10.04 45.88
CA LEU A 84 -6.52 -10.25 47.06
C LEU A 84 -6.33 -9.15 48.14
N ARG A 85 -5.97 -7.90 47.80
CA ARG A 85 -5.59 -6.87 48.81
C ARG A 85 -6.73 -5.96 49.32
N ARG A 86 -8.01 -6.30 49.14
CA ARG A 86 -9.13 -5.58 49.76
C ARG A 86 -10.02 -6.52 50.58
N THR A 87 -9.97 -6.34 51.91
CA THR A 87 -10.79 -6.93 52.99
C THR A 87 -10.59 -8.42 53.34
N SER A 88 -10.84 -8.76 54.60
CA SER A 88 -10.45 -9.98 55.33
C SER A 88 -10.84 -11.30 54.63
N ILE A 89 -9.90 -11.84 53.87
CA ILE A 89 -9.99 -13.05 53.02
C ILE A 89 -9.93 -14.39 53.76
N ALA A 90 -9.75 -14.38 55.08
CA ALA A 90 -9.71 -15.63 55.85
C ALA A 90 -10.98 -16.50 55.71
N SER A 91 -12.10 -15.95 55.20
CA SER A 91 -13.37 -16.64 54.99
C SER A 91 -13.67 -17.06 53.54
N TRP A 92 -12.84 -16.69 52.56
CA TRP A 92 -13.10 -16.97 51.14
C TRP A 92 -12.39 -18.27 50.76
N GLY A 93 -13.07 -19.41 51.00
CA GLY A 93 -12.52 -20.72 50.63
C GLY A 93 -12.03 -20.71 49.18
N GLY A 94 -10.75 -21.05 48.96
CA GLY A 94 -10.03 -20.84 47.69
C GLY A 94 -10.68 -21.45 46.44
N ALA A 95 -11.68 -22.33 46.58
CA ALA A 95 -12.46 -22.93 45.49
C ALA A 95 -13.37 -21.94 44.73
N GLN A 96 -13.54 -20.70 45.19
CA GLN A 96 -14.42 -19.70 44.55
C GLN A 96 -13.71 -18.74 43.59
N LEU A 97 -12.40 -18.86 43.44
CA LEU A 97 -11.63 -18.08 42.46
C LEU A 97 -11.58 -18.78 41.11
N GLU A 98 -11.77 -18.02 40.03
CA GLU A 98 -11.75 -18.52 38.67
C GLU A 98 -10.72 -17.75 37.82
N TRP A 99 -9.82 -18.49 37.17
CA TRP A 99 -8.81 -17.95 36.27
C TRP A 99 -9.27 -18.04 34.84
N ARG A 100 -9.31 -16.89 34.16
CA ARG A 100 -9.61 -16.80 32.73
C ARG A 100 -8.45 -16.21 31.96
N VAL A 101 -8.25 -16.72 30.74
CA VAL A 101 -7.33 -16.11 29.77
C VAL A 101 -7.90 -14.75 29.35
N ALA A 102 -7.22 -13.66 29.68
CA ALA A 102 -7.58 -12.32 29.23
C ALA A 102 -6.93 -12.00 27.86
N GLU A 103 -5.68 -12.43 27.68
CA GLU A 103 -4.95 -12.34 26.40
C GLU A 103 -4.01 -13.54 26.30
N PRO A 104 -4.25 -14.48 25.37
CA PRO A 104 -3.31 -15.57 25.13
C PRO A 104 -2.07 -15.06 24.39
N ALA A 105 -0.96 -15.79 24.48
CA ALA A 105 0.18 -15.54 23.58
C ALA A 105 -0.24 -15.72 22.11
N ALA A 106 0.42 -14.98 21.21
CA ALA A 106 0.14 -15.04 19.78
C ALA A 106 0.24 -16.48 19.24
N GLY A 107 -0.78 -16.92 18.49
CA GLY A 107 -0.86 -18.26 17.92
C GLY A 107 -1.21 -19.38 18.91
N SER A 108 -1.56 -19.07 20.15
CA SER A 108 -2.00 -20.07 21.13
C SER A 108 -3.37 -20.67 20.76
N SER A 109 -3.58 -21.94 21.16
CA SER A 109 -4.86 -22.62 21.06
C SER A 109 -5.87 -22.18 22.13
N TYR A 110 -5.41 -21.51 23.19
CA TYR A 110 -6.26 -20.97 24.24
C TYR A 110 -7.04 -19.73 23.76
N ARG A 111 -8.29 -19.59 24.23
CA ARG A 111 -9.19 -18.50 23.80
C ARG A 111 -9.39 -17.45 24.89
N VAL A 112 -9.59 -16.21 24.50
CA VAL A 112 -10.01 -15.14 25.42
C VAL A 112 -11.30 -15.56 26.15
N GLY A 113 -11.32 -15.40 27.47
CA GLY A 113 -12.42 -15.78 28.35
C GLY A 113 -12.44 -17.26 28.78
N GLN A 114 -11.58 -18.11 28.20
CA GLN A 114 -11.48 -19.52 28.58
C GLN A 114 -11.07 -19.65 30.05
N VAL A 115 -11.86 -20.42 30.82
CA VAL A 115 -11.50 -20.81 32.18
C VAL A 115 -10.41 -21.87 32.12
N ILE A 116 -9.30 -21.64 32.81
CA ILE A 116 -8.12 -22.53 32.79
C ILE A 116 -7.75 -23.08 34.16
N GLY A 117 -8.45 -22.64 35.20
CA GLY A 117 -8.29 -23.18 36.54
C GLY A 117 -9.14 -22.46 37.57
N THR A 118 -9.28 -23.09 38.71
CA THR A 118 -9.94 -22.55 39.89
C THR A 118 -9.01 -22.68 41.08
N GLY A 119 -9.04 -21.73 42.01
CA GLY A 119 -8.12 -21.75 43.14
C GLY A 119 -7.34 -20.46 43.32
N ARG A 120 -6.66 -20.36 44.45
CA ARG A 120 -5.71 -19.28 44.71
C ARG A 120 -4.47 -19.35 43.80
N ALA A 121 -4.01 -20.56 43.50
CA ALA A 121 -2.92 -20.80 42.58
C ALA A 121 -3.45 -21.42 41.28
N LEU A 122 -2.83 -21.05 40.16
CA LEU A 122 -3.07 -21.63 38.85
C LEU A 122 -1.78 -22.27 38.37
N THR A 123 -1.78 -23.59 38.17
CA THR A 123 -0.72 -24.31 37.46
C THR A 123 -1.25 -24.75 36.11
N PHE A 124 -0.60 -24.34 35.02
CA PHE A 124 -0.96 -24.74 33.67
C PHE A 124 0.29 -24.85 32.80
N THR A 125 0.19 -25.53 31.66
CA THR A 125 1.26 -25.62 30.67
C THR A 125 0.91 -24.72 29.48
N PRO A 126 1.61 -23.59 29.32
CA PRO A 126 1.49 -22.74 28.13
C PRO A 126 1.88 -23.51 26.87
N ASP A 127 1.09 -23.41 25.81
CA ASP A 127 1.37 -24.07 24.52
C ASP A 127 2.26 -23.24 23.59
N LYS A 128 2.46 -21.95 23.92
CA LYS A 128 3.26 -20.99 23.16
C LYS A 128 4.09 -20.10 24.09
N ALA A 129 5.27 -19.74 23.59
CA ALA A 129 6.04 -18.64 24.16
C ALA A 129 5.39 -17.30 23.76
N GLY A 130 5.53 -16.30 24.62
CA GLY A 130 4.95 -14.98 24.42
C GLY A 130 4.54 -14.29 25.71
N VAL A 131 3.82 -13.18 25.54
CA VAL A 131 3.16 -12.48 26.64
C VAL A 131 1.75 -13.05 26.82
N TRP A 132 1.40 -13.37 28.07
CA TRP A 132 0.09 -13.84 28.46
C TRP A 132 -0.53 -12.91 29.48
N ARG A 133 -1.86 -12.78 29.46
CA ARG A 133 -2.62 -12.08 30.51
C ARG A 133 -3.76 -12.93 31.03
N PHE A 134 -3.97 -12.90 32.35
CA PHE A 134 -5.01 -13.65 33.03
C PHE A 134 -5.84 -12.75 33.92
N SER A 135 -7.16 -12.83 33.80
CA SER A 135 -8.08 -12.23 34.77
C SER A 135 -8.44 -13.27 35.83
N VAL A 136 -8.44 -12.84 37.09
CA VAL A 136 -8.94 -13.63 38.21
C VAL A 136 -10.28 -13.05 38.62
N SER A 137 -11.29 -13.89 38.86
CA SER A 137 -12.58 -13.44 39.36
C SER A 137 -13.01 -14.22 40.60
N PHE A 138 -13.85 -13.61 41.43
CA PHE A 138 -14.52 -14.25 42.57
C PHE A 138 -16.02 -14.05 42.43
N GLN A 139 -16.79 -15.15 42.45
CA GLN A 139 -18.26 -15.11 42.28
C GLN A 139 -18.73 -14.29 41.06
N GLY A 140 -17.95 -14.29 39.98
CA GLY A 140 -18.25 -13.55 38.74
C GLY A 140 -17.71 -12.12 38.68
N GLU A 141 -17.15 -11.58 39.77
CA GLU A 141 -16.53 -10.25 39.78
C GLU A 141 -15.03 -10.32 39.51
N THR A 142 -14.53 -9.58 38.51
CA THR A 142 -13.10 -9.52 38.18
C THR A 142 -12.31 -8.78 39.26
N LEU A 143 -11.26 -9.41 39.77
CA LEU A 143 -10.39 -8.88 40.81
C LEU A 143 -9.21 -8.11 40.21
N GLY A 144 -9.31 -6.78 40.21
CA GLY A 144 -8.22 -5.89 39.79
C GLY A 144 -7.86 -5.98 38.31
N SER A 145 -6.65 -5.57 37.97
CA SER A 145 -6.12 -5.67 36.60
C SER A 145 -5.59 -7.09 36.31
N PRO A 146 -5.61 -7.52 35.03
CA PRO A 146 -5.06 -8.81 34.64
C PRO A 146 -3.62 -9.01 35.13
N LEU A 147 -3.31 -10.24 35.55
CA LEU A 147 -1.94 -10.70 35.80
C LEU A 147 -1.23 -10.87 34.45
N SER A 148 -0.07 -10.27 34.28
CA SER A 148 0.69 -10.33 33.03
C SER A 148 1.96 -11.15 33.22
N ILE A 149 2.19 -12.14 32.36
CA ILE A 149 3.41 -12.94 32.40
C ILE A 149 4.10 -12.95 31.04
N ARG A 150 5.42 -13.12 31.04
CA ARG A 150 6.22 -13.27 29.83
C ARG A 150 7.03 -14.56 29.90
N LEU A 151 6.92 -15.36 28.85
CA LEU A 151 7.60 -16.64 28.72
C LEU A 151 8.31 -16.69 27.37
N TYR A 152 9.64 -16.56 27.36
CA TYR A 152 10.46 -16.69 26.16
C TYR A 152 11.42 -17.85 26.28
N ARG A 153 11.92 -18.31 25.13
CA ARG A 153 12.93 -19.35 24.97
C ARG A 153 14.26 -18.76 24.52
N MET A 154 14.69 -17.67 25.15
CA MET A 154 15.93 -16.98 24.79
C MET A 154 17.14 -17.78 25.29
N ALA A 155 17.89 -18.33 24.34
CA ALA A 155 19.21 -18.87 24.58
C ALA A 155 20.23 -17.75 24.87
N ALA A 156 21.23 -18.01 25.72
CA ALA A 156 22.35 -17.09 25.92
C ALA A 156 23.47 -17.31 24.87
N GLN A 157 23.36 -18.36 24.06
CA GLN A 157 24.32 -18.68 23.01
C GLN A 157 24.03 -17.92 21.70
N HIS A 158 25.08 -17.74 20.91
CA HIS A 158 25.03 -17.14 19.58
C HIS A 158 25.37 -18.19 18.52
N PRO A 159 24.83 -18.09 17.30
CA PRO A 159 23.82 -17.13 16.84
C PRO A 159 22.39 -17.51 17.28
N ARG A 160 21.49 -16.53 17.36
CA ARG A 160 20.03 -16.74 17.63
C ARG A 160 19.10 -15.90 16.76
N ILE A 161 19.64 -14.88 16.08
CA ILE A 161 18.88 -14.04 15.15
C ILE A 161 18.82 -14.75 13.81
N TYR A 162 17.60 -15.08 13.37
CA TYR A 162 17.27 -15.86 12.18
C TYR A 162 17.81 -17.28 12.13
N LEU A 163 18.68 -17.68 13.05
CA LEU A 163 19.36 -18.98 13.03
C LEU A 163 19.00 -19.75 14.29
N ASN A 164 18.62 -21.00 14.09
CA ASN A 164 18.52 -22.03 15.13
C ASN A 164 19.25 -23.28 14.60
N ALA A 165 19.39 -24.31 15.44
CA ALA A 165 20.14 -25.52 15.10
C ALA A 165 19.63 -26.15 13.78
N GLN A 166 18.32 -26.31 13.64
CA GLN A 166 17.68 -26.92 12.46
C GLN A 166 17.91 -26.10 11.19
N ARG A 167 17.72 -24.77 11.23
CA ARG A 167 17.90 -23.91 10.06
C ARG A 167 19.38 -23.83 9.66
N LEU A 168 20.29 -23.83 10.63
CA LEU A 168 21.74 -23.83 10.37
C LEU A 168 22.19 -25.15 9.73
N GLU A 169 21.66 -26.29 10.17
CA GLU A 169 21.88 -27.59 9.52
C GLU A 169 21.41 -27.56 8.06
N ALA A 170 20.16 -27.14 7.80
CA ALA A 170 19.64 -27.03 6.43
C ALA A 170 20.42 -26.03 5.55
N LEU A 171 20.99 -24.97 6.12
CA LEU A 171 21.87 -24.04 5.40
C LEU A 171 23.22 -24.70 5.07
N ARG A 172 23.79 -25.48 5.99
CA ARG A 172 25.05 -26.22 5.79
C ARG A 172 24.89 -27.32 4.75
N ASP A 173 23.75 -28.01 4.72
CA ASP A 173 23.45 -28.99 3.68
C ASP A 173 23.39 -28.33 2.30
N ARG A 174 22.71 -27.18 2.19
CA ARG A 174 22.67 -26.39 0.95
C ARG A 174 24.04 -25.86 0.52
N ALA A 175 24.92 -25.58 1.48
CA ALA A 175 26.32 -25.21 1.22
C ALA A 175 27.14 -26.41 0.74
N GLY A 176 27.00 -27.57 1.39
CA GLY A 176 27.65 -28.83 1.02
C GLY A 176 27.26 -29.32 -0.38
N ASN A 177 25.99 -29.13 -0.76
CA ASN A 177 25.48 -29.39 -2.10
C ASN A 177 25.86 -28.34 -3.15
N ASN A 178 26.64 -27.31 -2.77
CA ASN A 178 27.15 -26.26 -3.65
C ASN A 178 26.06 -25.58 -4.52
N THR A 179 24.91 -25.32 -3.91
CA THR A 179 23.75 -24.68 -4.57
C THR A 179 24.11 -23.35 -5.23
N GLU A 180 23.34 -22.90 -6.23
CA GLU A 180 23.59 -21.61 -6.88
C GLU A 180 23.56 -20.43 -5.88
N ALA A 181 22.61 -20.45 -4.94
CA ALA A 181 22.50 -19.45 -3.89
C ALA A 181 23.77 -19.41 -3.02
N TRP A 182 24.32 -20.57 -2.64
CA TRP A 182 25.58 -20.66 -1.92
C TRP A 182 26.75 -20.05 -2.71
N ARG A 183 26.89 -20.41 -3.99
CA ARG A 183 27.96 -19.87 -4.86
C ARG A 183 27.86 -18.34 -4.99
N LYS A 184 26.65 -17.79 -5.07
CA LYS A 184 26.42 -16.34 -5.12
C LYS A 184 26.78 -15.67 -3.80
N LEU A 185 26.40 -16.25 -2.66
CA LEU A 185 26.77 -15.77 -1.34
C LEU A 185 28.29 -15.76 -1.15
N LYS A 186 28.96 -16.89 -1.43
CA LYS A 186 30.42 -17.01 -1.40
C LYS A 186 31.11 -15.96 -2.26
N LYS A 187 30.66 -15.80 -3.51
CA LYS A 187 31.21 -14.81 -4.44
C LYS A 187 31.05 -13.38 -3.94
N LEU A 188 29.99 -13.06 -3.21
CA LEU A 188 29.77 -11.73 -2.65
C LEU A 188 30.62 -11.51 -1.40
N ALA A 189 30.68 -12.50 -0.50
CA ALA A 189 31.48 -12.46 0.72
C ALA A 189 32.97 -12.28 0.41
N ALA A 190 33.50 -12.95 -0.62
CA ALA A 190 34.91 -12.83 -1.03
C ALA A 190 35.27 -11.51 -1.77
N ARG A 191 34.33 -10.57 -1.96
CA ARG A 191 34.65 -9.31 -2.65
C ARG A 191 35.38 -8.36 -1.73
N LYS A 192 36.37 -7.64 -2.27
CA LYS A 192 37.00 -6.51 -1.58
C LYS A 192 35.95 -5.43 -1.27
N ASN A 193 35.75 -5.13 0.02
CA ASN A 193 34.60 -4.35 0.52
C ASN A 193 33.26 -5.02 0.19
N GLY A 194 33.10 -6.28 0.58
CA GLY A 194 31.85 -7.02 0.43
C GLY A 194 30.72 -6.42 1.27
N GLU A 195 29.68 -7.23 1.48
CA GLU A 195 28.52 -6.83 2.25
C GLU A 195 28.56 -7.55 3.60
N MET A 196 28.50 -6.79 4.70
CA MET A 196 28.80 -7.28 6.06
C MET A 196 27.90 -8.44 6.50
N LEU A 197 26.61 -8.44 6.13
CA LEU A 197 25.70 -9.53 6.47
C LEU A 197 26.00 -10.79 5.65
N SER A 198 26.43 -10.60 4.40
CA SER A 198 26.83 -11.69 3.51
C SER A 198 28.14 -12.34 3.95
N GLU A 199 29.12 -11.56 4.39
CA GLU A 199 30.36 -12.07 4.99
C GLU A 199 30.09 -12.80 6.31
N ALA A 200 29.26 -12.22 7.20
CA ALA A 200 28.91 -12.84 8.47
C ALA A 200 28.12 -14.16 8.28
N LEU A 201 27.10 -14.19 7.41
CA LEU A 201 26.34 -15.42 7.15
C LEU A 201 27.23 -16.50 6.51
N TYR A 202 28.08 -16.12 5.55
CA TYR A 202 29.01 -17.04 4.92
C TYR A 202 29.91 -17.69 5.98
N SER A 203 30.52 -16.88 6.86
CA SER A 203 31.37 -17.36 7.96
C SER A 203 30.65 -18.36 8.87
N VAL A 204 29.42 -18.05 9.30
CA VAL A 204 28.64 -18.93 10.19
C VAL A 204 28.30 -20.28 9.54
N VAL A 205 28.02 -20.27 8.23
CA VAL A 205 27.64 -21.49 7.49
C VAL A 205 28.88 -22.31 7.11
N SER A 206 29.96 -21.69 6.61
CA SER A 206 31.18 -22.40 6.19
C SER A 206 32.11 -22.77 7.33
N GLY A 207 32.07 -22.04 8.46
CA GLY A 207 33.06 -22.14 9.53
C GLY A 207 34.36 -21.35 9.29
N GLU A 208 34.47 -20.61 8.17
CA GLU A 208 35.64 -19.79 7.85
C GLU A 208 35.60 -18.47 8.64
N ALA A 209 36.23 -18.46 9.82
CA ALA A 209 36.16 -17.36 10.80
C ALA A 209 36.70 -16.00 10.29
N GLU A 210 37.57 -15.99 9.27
CA GLU A 210 38.13 -14.77 8.68
C GLU A 210 37.06 -13.84 8.11
N TYR A 211 35.99 -14.39 7.53
CA TYR A 211 34.89 -13.59 6.99
C TYR A 211 34.10 -12.86 8.08
N CYS A 212 34.00 -13.44 9.29
CA CYS A 212 33.44 -12.73 10.42
C CYS A 212 34.34 -11.57 10.88
N ARG A 213 35.68 -11.72 10.83
CA ARG A 213 36.61 -10.62 11.11
C ARG A 213 36.42 -9.47 10.10
N ASP A 214 36.25 -9.78 8.82
CA ASP A 214 36.00 -8.79 7.77
C ASP A 214 34.63 -8.10 7.95
N ALA A 215 33.58 -8.87 8.25
CA ALA A 215 32.24 -8.34 8.53
C ALA A 215 32.26 -7.36 9.71
N VAL A 216 33.01 -7.67 10.77
CA VAL A 216 33.21 -6.82 11.94
C VAL A 216 33.96 -5.53 11.58
N ALA A 217 35.01 -5.61 10.75
CA ALA A 217 35.71 -4.43 10.27
C ALA A 217 34.80 -3.52 9.41
N LEU A 218 33.97 -4.10 8.54
CA LEU A 218 32.99 -3.35 7.74
C LEU A 218 31.90 -2.70 8.61
N ALA A 219 31.43 -3.39 9.64
CA ALA A 219 30.50 -2.86 10.63
C ALA A 219 31.08 -1.63 11.34
N PHE A 220 32.32 -1.70 11.83
CA PHE A 220 33.00 -0.56 12.45
C PHE A 220 33.18 0.63 11.49
N LYS A 221 33.47 0.37 10.21
CA LYS A 221 33.52 1.43 9.18
C LYS A 221 32.18 2.13 9.00
N LYS A 222 31.05 1.39 9.09
CA LYS A 222 29.71 1.98 9.02
C LYS A 222 29.34 2.77 10.27
N MET A 223 29.74 2.30 11.46
CA MET A 223 29.53 3.02 12.73
C MET A 223 30.19 4.41 12.73
N GLY A 224 31.32 4.58 12.05
CA GLY A 224 32.01 5.88 11.93
C GLY A 224 31.30 6.94 11.06
N ARG A 225 30.14 6.65 10.45
CA ARG A 225 29.42 7.60 9.60
C ARG A 225 28.54 8.54 10.44
N LYS A 226 28.52 9.84 10.07
CA LYS A 226 27.76 10.88 10.80
C LYS A 226 26.22 10.71 10.79
N LYS A 227 25.64 10.06 9.77
CA LYS A 227 24.18 9.84 9.67
C LYS A 227 23.78 8.47 10.20
N LEU A 228 22.90 8.46 11.20
CA LEU A 228 22.21 7.26 11.69
C LEU A 228 21.16 6.81 10.67
N GLY A 229 21.26 5.55 10.21
CA GLY A 229 20.21 4.90 9.43
C GLY A 229 19.23 4.17 10.33
N ASN A 230 17.93 4.25 10.03
CA ASN A 230 16.87 3.70 10.89
C ASN A 230 16.92 2.17 11.03
N SER A 231 17.40 1.46 10.00
CA SER A 231 17.61 0.00 10.03
C SER A 231 19.04 -0.43 10.37
N LEU A 232 19.98 0.52 10.45
CA LEU A 232 21.40 0.22 10.62
C LEU A 232 21.67 -0.48 11.97
N GLY A 233 20.96 -0.10 13.03
CA GLY A 233 21.09 -0.73 14.35
C GLY A 233 20.80 -2.23 14.28
N GLY A 234 19.72 -2.64 13.62
CA GLY A 234 19.37 -4.05 13.47
C GLY A 234 20.33 -4.83 12.56
N ASP A 235 20.82 -4.22 11.48
CA ASP A 235 21.82 -4.88 10.62
C ASP A 235 23.16 -5.07 11.36
N LEU A 236 23.60 -4.08 12.16
CA LEU A 236 24.80 -4.22 13.01
C LEU A 236 24.61 -5.24 14.14
N ALA A 237 23.42 -5.29 14.74
CA ALA A 237 23.07 -6.28 15.75
C ALA A 237 23.07 -7.71 15.17
N THR A 238 22.68 -7.89 13.90
CA THR A 238 22.79 -9.19 13.21
C THR A 238 24.25 -9.61 13.04
N VAL A 239 25.15 -8.68 12.64
CA VAL A 239 26.60 -8.97 12.56
C VAL A 239 27.16 -9.33 13.94
N TYR A 240 26.74 -8.61 14.99
CA TYR A 240 27.13 -8.93 16.37
C TYR A 240 26.74 -10.36 16.74
N ASP A 241 25.46 -10.72 16.55
CA ASP A 241 24.95 -12.06 16.89
C ASP A 241 25.68 -13.17 16.11
N TRP A 242 25.89 -12.99 14.81
CA TRP A 242 26.52 -14.01 13.97
C TRP A 242 28.01 -14.17 14.21
N CYS A 243 28.72 -13.08 14.53
CA CYS A 243 30.18 -13.09 14.69
C CYS A 243 30.67 -13.01 16.14
N ALA A 244 29.76 -13.10 17.13
CA ALA A 244 30.08 -12.95 18.55
C ALA A 244 31.22 -13.86 19.03
N GLY A 245 31.31 -15.09 18.49
CA GLY A 245 32.36 -16.05 18.83
C GLY A 245 33.77 -15.71 18.32
N THR A 246 33.89 -14.75 17.40
CA THR A 246 35.17 -14.32 16.78
C THR A 246 35.64 -12.94 17.27
N MET A 247 34.82 -12.26 18.05
CA MET A 247 35.09 -10.92 18.57
C MET A 247 35.91 -10.97 19.86
N THR A 248 36.80 -9.99 20.04
CA THR A 248 37.41 -9.72 21.35
C THR A 248 36.40 -9.04 22.30
N GLY A 249 36.69 -9.03 23.60
CA GLY A 249 35.88 -8.29 24.58
C GLY A 249 35.74 -6.80 24.23
N SER A 250 36.83 -6.15 23.80
CA SER A 250 36.81 -4.73 23.39
C SER A 250 36.02 -4.48 22.11
N GLU A 251 36.02 -5.44 21.17
CA GLU A 251 35.17 -5.35 19.98
C GLU A 251 33.69 -5.45 20.36
N LYS A 252 33.33 -6.38 21.25
CA LYS A 252 31.97 -6.51 21.77
C LYS A 252 31.50 -5.23 22.48
N GLU A 253 32.33 -4.68 23.37
CA GLU A 253 32.06 -3.43 24.08
C GLU A 253 31.83 -2.27 23.11
N ARG A 254 32.62 -2.17 22.04
CA ARG A 254 32.45 -1.13 21.01
C ARG A 254 31.11 -1.25 20.28
N PHE A 255 30.70 -2.47 19.91
CA PHE A 255 29.37 -2.69 19.34
C PHE A 255 28.27 -2.27 20.31
N ILE A 256 28.32 -2.76 21.55
CA ILE A 256 27.32 -2.47 22.58
C ILE A 256 27.21 -0.96 22.83
N GLY A 257 28.34 -0.27 22.99
CA GLY A 257 28.38 1.18 23.17
C GLY A 257 27.74 1.93 22.01
N TYR A 258 28.04 1.55 20.77
CA TYR A 258 27.41 2.16 19.60
C TYR A 258 25.91 1.88 19.50
N LEU A 259 25.47 0.64 19.76
CA LEU A 259 24.05 0.27 19.67
C LEU A 259 23.21 0.95 20.76
N ASN A 260 23.76 1.09 21.98
CA ASN A 260 23.12 1.85 23.05
C ASN A 260 23.02 3.34 22.68
N ASP A 261 24.12 3.95 22.20
CA ASP A 261 24.13 5.35 21.72
C ASP A 261 23.16 5.57 20.54
N TRP A 262 23.05 4.60 19.62
CA TRP A 262 22.09 4.64 18.53
C TRP A 262 20.65 4.74 19.06
N GLY A 263 20.31 3.93 20.08
CA GLY A 263 19.00 3.93 20.73
C GLY A 263 18.73 5.24 21.49
N ASP A 264 19.72 5.71 22.26
CA ASP A 264 19.61 6.93 23.06
C ASP A 264 19.42 8.18 22.20
N ARG A 265 20.27 8.37 21.18
CA ARG A 265 20.16 9.52 20.26
C ARG A 265 18.82 9.55 19.55
N TYR A 266 18.25 8.39 19.24
CA TYR A 266 16.91 8.32 18.67
C TYR A 266 15.84 8.75 19.67
N LEU A 267 15.85 8.21 20.88
CA LEU A 267 14.90 8.57 21.93
C LEU A 267 15.01 10.05 22.31
N GLU A 268 16.22 10.60 22.36
CA GLU A 268 16.47 12.04 22.56
C GLU A 268 15.91 12.88 21.42
N LYS A 269 16.16 12.48 20.16
CA LYS A 269 15.58 13.16 18.99
C LYS A 269 14.06 13.11 18.99
N ALA A 270 13.46 11.99 19.40
CA ALA A 270 12.01 11.86 19.53
C ALA A 270 11.46 12.82 20.60
N ARG A 271 12.19 13.06 21.69
CA ARG A 271 11.83 13.99 22.77
C ARG A 271 12.04 15.47 22.42
N SER A 272 13.08 15.82 21.66
CA SER A 272 13.51 17.23 21.45
C SER A 272 12.74 17.99 20.37
N LEU A 273 11.95 17.32 19.53
CA LEU A 273 11.22 17.96 18.44
C LEU A 273 9.90 18.61 18.93
N ARG A 274 9.91 19.94 19.16
CA ARG A 274 8.68 20.74 19.40
C ARG A 274 7.71 20.56 18.22
N GLY A 275 6.50 20.04 18.47
CA GLY A 275 5.50 19.76 17.44
C GLY A 275 5.56 18.34 16.81
N GLY A 276 6.59 17.56 17.14
CA GLY A 276 6.70 16.11 16.93
C GLY A 276 6.43 15.59 15.51
N LYS A 277 7.48 15.40 14.70
CA LYS A 277 7.57 14.35 13.64
C LYS A 277 9.06 14.02 13.41
N PRO A 278 9.49 12.74 13.35
CA PRO A 278 8.95 11.78 12.38
C PRO A 278 8.85 10.32 12.88
N ASP A 279 8.35 10.09 14.10
CA ASP A 279 8.02 8.72 14.55
C ASP A 279 6.49 8.59 14.62
N ASN A 280 5.87 8.24 13.49
CA ASN A 280 4.42 8.02 13.41
C ASN A 280 4.15 6.51 13.50
N PRO A 281 3.43 6.03 14.50
CA PRO A 281 3.25 4.59 14.68
C PRO A 281 2.60 3.88 13.51
N GLY A 282 3.02 2.63 13.34
CA GLY A 282 2.35 1.54 12.63
C GLY A 282 2.11 1.66 11.13
N LEU A 283 1.91 2.86 10.58
CA LEU A 283 1.60 3.13 9.16
C LEU A 283 2.59 4.08 8.47
N GLY A 284 3.53 4.66 9.21
CA GLY A 284 4.61 5.46 8.61
C GLY A 284 5.83 4.61 8.29
N ASN A 285 6.41 4.78 7.11
CA ASN A 285 7.54 4.01 6.61
C ASN A 285 8.80 3.97 7.50
N TYR A 286 8.96 4.90 8.43
CA TYR A 286 10.11 4.94 9.33
C TYR A 286 9.93 4.05 10.56
N TRP A 287 8.71 3.91 11.07
CA TRP A 287 8.44 3.26 12.34
C TRP A 287 8.86 1.78 12.37
N PRO A 288 8.53 0.94 11.37
CA PRO A 288 8.91 -0.48 11.38
C PRO A 288 10.42 -0.69 11.26
N ARG A 289 11.13 0.24 10.62
CA ARG A 289 12.60 0.20 10.51
C ARG A 289 13.28 0.47 11.85
N PHE A 290 12.74 1.38 12.65
CA PHE A 290 13.24 1.61 14.01
C PHE A 290 12.90 0.44 14.92
N SER A 291 11.67 -0.10 14.85
CA SER A 291 11.28 -1.29 15.63
C SER A 291 12.18 -2.48 15.33
N TYR A 292 12.57 -2.67 14.07
CA TYR A 292 13.55 -3.68 13.66
C TYR A 292 14.87 -3.50 14.41
N SER A 293 15.40 -2.28 14.44
CA SER A 293 16.65 -2.02 15.16
C SER A 293 16.51 -2.21 16.68
N PHE A 294 15.46 -1.70 17.32
CA PHE A 294 15.25 -1.88 18.77
C PHE A 294 15.13 -3.35 19.16
N ALA A 295 14.31 -4.10 18.43
CA ALA A 295 14.14 -5.53 18.67
C ALA A 295 15.50 -6.26 18.57
N LEU A 296 16.21 -6.09 17.44
CA LEU A 296 17.43 -6.84 17.20
C LEU A 296 18.59 -6.43 18.11
N ILE A 297 18.69 -5.16 18.53
CA ILE A 297 19.71 -4.73 19.51
C ILE A 297 19.52 -5.49 20.83
N GLY A 298 18.28 -5.55 21.32
CA GLY A 298 17.95 -6.28 22.54
C GLY A 298 18.23 -7.77 22.41
N LEU A 299 17.84 -8.38 21.29
CA LEU A 299 18.05 -9.82 21.03
C LEU A 299 19.53 -10.18 20.91
N ALA A 300 20.29 -9.43 20.10
CA ALA A 300 21.69 -9.70 19.80
C ALA A 300 22.60 -9.54 21.01
N THR A 301 22.28 -8.60 21.90
CA THR A 301 23.18 -8.25 23.01
C THR A 301 22.73 -8.84 24.34
N TYR A 302 21.67 -9.66 24.37
CA TYR A 302 21.21 -10.33 25.57
C TYR A 302 22.26 -11.32 26.09
N GLY A 303 22.70 -11.10 27.33
CA GLY A 303 23.78 -11.82 28.00
C GLY A 303 25.05 -10.97 28.18
N ASP A 304 25.35 -10.12 27.19
CA ASP A 304 26.58 -9.31 27.15
C ASP A 304 26.33 -7.82 27.46
N ASN A 305 25.13 -7.28 27.22
CA ASN A 305 24.79 -5.86 27.41
C ASN A 305 23.83 -5.66 28.61
N PRO A 306 24.21 -4.87 29.63
CA PRO A 306 23.34 -4.55 30.76
C PRO A 306 22.01 -3.90 30.37
N ARG A 307 21.94 -3.25 29.19
CA ARG A 307 20.74 -2.59 28.65
C ARG A 307 19.96 -3.43 27.64
N ALA A 308 20.37 -4.67 27.35
CA ALA A 308 19.67 -5.51 26.36
C ALA A 308 18.16 -5.63 26.66
N ARG A 309 17.82 -5.82 27.93
CA ARG A 309 16.43 -5.95 28.40
C ARG A 309 15.62 -4.65 28.21
N GLU A 310 16.24 -3.49 28.41
CA GLU A 310 15.61 -2.20 28.15
C GLU A 310 15.13 -2.10 26.70
N TRP A 311 15.96 -2.52 25.74
CA TRP A 311 15.63 -2.49 24.32
C TRP A 311 14.56 -3.52 23.93
N LEU A 312 14.61 -4.72 24.50
CA LEU A 312 13.57 -5.76 24.33
C LEU A 312 12.22 -5.27 24.82
N ASP A 313 12.18 -4.70 26.03
CA ASP A 313 10.97 -4.21 26.67
C ASP A 313 10.40 -3.02 25.91
N TYR A 314 11.26 -2.08 25.49
CA TYR A 314 10.84 -0.94 24.69
C TYR A 314 10.21 -1.37 23.36
N PHE A 315 10.83 -2.31 22.63
CA PHE A 315 10.22 -2.84 21.42
C PHE A 315 8.88 -3.52 21.73
N ARG A 316 8.86 -4.51 22.62
CA ARG A 316 7.71 -5.41 22.79
C ARG A 316 6.51 -4.74 23.45
N PHE A 317 6.73 -3.79 24.37
CA PHE A 317 5.67 -3.18 25.16
C PHE A 317 5.36 -1.74 24.77
N VAL A 318 6.24 -1.06 24.03
CA VAL A 318 5.98 0.31 23.55
C VAL A 318 5.73 0.32 22.05
N ARG A 319 6.62 -0.27 21.24
CA ARG A 319 6.54 -0.17 19.78
C ARG A 319 5.56 -1.16 19.15
N TRP A 320 5.67 -2.44 19.50
CA TRP A 320 4.87 -3.51 18.89
C TRP A 320 3.36 -3.33 19.08
N PRO A 321 2.83 -2.98 20.27
CA PRO A 321 1.38 -2.83 20.43
C PRO A 321 0.80 -1.74 19.53
N GLN A 322 1.55 -0.66 19.28
CA GLN A 322 1.14 0.41 18.38
C GLN A 322 1.17 -0.06 16.92
N GLU A 323 2.20 -0.80 16.50
CA GLU A 323 2.22 -1.41 15.17
C GLU A 323 1.07 -2.38 14.98
N LYS A 324 0.90 -3.33 15.90
CA LYS A 324 -0.15 -4.34 15.87
C LYS A 324 -1.53 -3.68 15.75
N ALA A 325 -1.82 -2.66 16.55
CA ALA A 325 -3.11 -1.97 16.49
C ALA A 325 -3.41 -1.40 15.08
N PHE A 326 -2.40 -0.85 14.40
CA PHE A 326 -2.55 -0.40 13.02
C PHE A 326 -2.62 -1.54 12.02
N LEU A 327 -1.84 -2.62 12.19
CA LEU A 327 -1.94 -3.81 11.35
C LEU A 327 -3.34 -4.41 11.43
N ASP A 328 -3.92 -4.50 12.63
CA ASP A 328 -5.29 -4.99 12.85
C ASP A 328 -6.33 -4.08 12.18
N LEU A 329 -6.09 -2.76 12.13
CA LEU A 329 -6.96 -1.82 11.41
C LEU A 329 -6.95 -2.07 9.89
N ILE A 330 -5.81 -2.49 9.33
CA ILE A 330 -5.64 -2.74 7.89
C ILE A 330 -5.52 -4.23 7.53
N ALA A 331 -5.95 -5.13 8.43
CA ALA A 331 -5.57 -6.53 8.33
C ALA A 331 -6.12 -7.25 7.10
N LYS A 332 -7.38 -6.96 6.76
CA LYS A 332 -8.10 -7.72 5.73
C LYS A 332 -7.51 -7.44 4.35
N GLY A 333 -7.12 -8.49 3.62
CA GLY A 333 -6.46 -8.38 2.30
C GLY A 333 -4.98 -7.95 2.34
N GLY A 334 -4.44 -7.61 3.51
CA GLY A 334 -3.01 -7.52 3.75
C GLY A 334 -2.25 -6.44 2.97
N GLY A 335 -2.91 -5.40 2.45
CA GLY A 335 -2.24 -4.31 1.75
C GLY A 335 -1.52 -3.34 2.67
N TRP A 336 -0.89 -2.32 2.08
CA TRP A 336 -0.20 -1.25 2.81
C TRP A 336 -0.54 0.14 2.25
N PRO A 337 -1.01 1.08 3.07
CA PRO A 337 -1.63 2.31 2.58
C PRO A 337 -0.67 3.37 2.01
N GLU A 338 0.65 3.28 2.26
CA GLU A 338 1.62 4.27 1.76
C GLU A 338 2.02 4.07 0.29
N GLY A 339 1.41 3.11 -0.40
CA GLY A 339 1.83 2.74 -1.75
C GLY A 339 2.95 1.72 -1.77
N PHE A 340 3.26 1.25 -2.97
CA PHE A 340 4.12 0.07 -3.16
C PHE A 340 5.59 0.29 -2.77
N VAL A 341 6.18 1.44 -3.09
CA VAL A 341 7.57 1.72 -2.71
C VAL A 341 7.72 1.68 -1.18
N TYR A 342 6.76 2.26 -0.47
CA TYR A 342 6.79 2.30 0.98
C TYR A 342 6.31 1.00 1.63
N ASP A 343 5.50 0.20 0.96
CA ASP A 343 5.23 -1.19 1.34
C ASP A 343 6.53 -1.99 1.40
N ALA A 344 7.32 -1.99 0.31
CA ALA A 344 8.60 -2.69 0.24
C ALA A 344 9.57 -2.24 1.34
N ILE A 345 9.75 -0.92 1.51
CA ILE A 345 10.71 -0.35 2.47
C ILE A 345 10.32 -0.67 3.92
N SER A 346 9.04 -0.60 4.25
CA SER A 346 8.54 -0.79 5.62
C SER A 346 8.52 -2.26 5.98
N ASN A 347 7.97 -3.07 5.08
CA ASN A 347 7.63 -4.45 5.36
C ASN A 347 8.82 -5.39 5.21
N PHE A 348 9.86 -5.02 4.46
CA PHE A 348 11.14 -5.74 4.51
C PHE A 348 11.75 -5.76 5.91
N SER A 349 11.72 -4.64 6.65
CA SER A 349 12.19 -4.61 8.04
C SER A 349 11.22 -5.32 8.98
N ARG A 350 9.91 -5.20 8.77
CA ARG A 350 8.90 -5.85 9.62
C ARG A 350 8.94 -7.37 9.54
N MET A 351 9.04 -7.94 8.34
CA MET A 351 9.11 -9.40 8.17
C MET A 351 10.38 -9.97 8.79
N ARG A 352 11.53 -9.32 8.57
CA ARG A 352 12.79 -9.70 9.21
C ARG A 352 12.70 -9.58 10.73
N LEU A 353 12.13 -8.49 11.26
CA LEU A 353 11.91 -8.33 12.69
C LEU A 353 11.11 -9.52 13.26
N ALA A 354 9.99 -9.88 12.63
CA ALA A 354 9.13 -10.95 13.12
C ALA A 354 9.83 -12.33 13.09
N ASP A 355 10.59 -12.65 12.02
CA ASP A 355 11.37 -13.90 11.95
C ASP A 355 12.49 -13.91 13.01
N ALA A 356 13.23 -12.80 13.19
CA ALA A 356 14.25 -12.69 14.23
C ALA A 356 13.68 -12.86 15.65
N TRP A 357 12.52 -12.26 15.91
CA TRP A 357 11.84 -12.36 17.20
C TRP A 357 11.39 -13.80 17.46
N LEU A 358 10.79 -14.45 16.46
CA LEU A 358 10.37 -15.85 16.55
C LEU A 358 11.56 -16.78 16.82
N THR A 359 12.65 -16.67 16.05
CA THR A 359 13.80 -17.57 16.24
C THR A 359 14.50 -17.35 17.59
N ALA A 360 14.59 -16.11 18.06
CA ALA A 360 15.34 -15.78 19.26
C ALA A 360 14.53 -15.93 20.56
N THR A 361 13.22 -15.73 20.52
CA THR A 361 12.36 -15.73 21.73
C THR A 361 11.35 -16.87 21.76
N GLY A 362 11.05 -17.48 20.62
CA GLY A 362 9.94 -18.43 20.45
C GLY A 362 8.55 -17.80 20.37
N GLU A 363 8.39 -16.49 20.60
CA GLU A 363 7.10 -15.79 20.43
C GLU A 363 6.84 -15.53 18.94
N ASP A 364 5.66 -15.93 18.47
CA ASP A 364 5.28 -15.82 17.07
C ASP A 364 4.49 -14.53 16.77
N LEU A 365 5.21 -13.47 16.42
CA LEU A 365 4.58 -12.19 16.08
C LEU A 365 3.74 -12.24 14.79
N PHE A 366 3.99 -13.20 13.89
CA PHE A 366 3.17 -13.36 12.67
C PHE A 366 1.73 -13.74 13.01
N GLU A 367 1.53 -14.47 14.11
CA GLU A 367 0.22 -14.90 14.60
C GLU A 367 -0.49 -13.83 15.45
N SER A 368 0.13 -12.67 15.65
CA SER A 368 -0.48 -11.59 16.43
C SER A 368 -1.43 -10.71 15.61
N SER A 369 -1.41 -10.82 14.28
CA SER A 369 -2.32 -10.09 13.40
C SER A 369 -2.56 -10.88 12.11
N GLU A 370 -3.81 -11.00 11.68
CA GLU A 370 -4.19 -11.67 10.43
C GLU A 370 -3.57 -11.01 9.20
N TRP A 371 -3.18 -9.73 9.32
CA TRP A 371 -2.54 -8.96 8.26
C TRP A 371 -1.40 -9.72 7.58
N PHE A 372 -0.56 -10.44 8.34
CA PHE A 372 0.60 -11.16 7.79
C PHE A 372 0.20 -12.24 6.79
N ARG A 373 -0.84 -13.03 7.10
CA ARG A 373 -1.30 -14.12 6.25
C ARG A 373 -2.11 -13.60 5.06
N GLU A 374 -2.90 -12.54 5.27
CA GLU A 374 -3.72 -11.91 4.23
C GLU A 374 -2.90 -11.27 3.08
N ARG A 375 -1.58 -11.05 3.27
CA ARG A 375 -0.73 -10.39 2.25
C ARG A 375 -0.49 -11.20 0.99
N PHE A 376 -0.68 -12.52 1.02
CA PHE A 376 -0.28 -13.37 -0.11
C PHE A 376 -0.94 -12.95 -1.42
N GLY A 377 -2.24 -12.60 -1.40
CA GLY A 377 -2.95 -12.13 -2.59
C GLY A 377 -2.38 -10.82 -3.15
N THR A 378 -2.08 -9.85 -2.28
CA THR A 378 -1.44 -8.58 -2.68
C THR A 378 -0.06 -8.81 -3.27
N LEU A 379 0.79 -9.61 -2.63
CA LEU A 379 2.16 -9.90 -3.10
C LEU A 379 2.16 -10.64 -4.44
N LEU A 380 1.18 -11.51 -4.69
CA LEU A 380 1.05 -12.24 -5.94
C LEU A 380 0.50 -11.38 -7.08
N LEU A 381 -0.47 -10.48 -6.82
CA LEU A 381 -1.18 -9.74 -7.87
C LEU A 381 -0.75 -8.27 -8.07
N GLN A 382 0.18 -7.74 -7.28
CA GLN A 382 0.70 -6.38 -7.48
C GLN A 382 1.57 -6.21 -8.74
N HIS A 383 2.09 -7.32 -9.27
CA HIS A 383 2.96 -7.33 -10.45
C HIS A 383 2.15 -7.37 -11.75
N LEU A 384 2.71 -6.73 -12.78
CA LEU A 384 2.25 -6.81 -14.17
C LEU A 384 3.00 -7.95 -14.86
N PRO A 385 2.38 -8.62 -15.85
CA PRO A 385 3.04 -9.67 -16.62
C PRO A 385 4.19 -9.12 -17.46
N GLY A 386 5.03 -10.02 -17.94
CA GLY A 386 6.22 -9.71 -18.71
C GLY A 386 7.40 -9.29 -17.82
N VAL A 387 8.47 -8.84 -18.46
CA VAL A 387 9.76 -8.64 -17.79
C VAL A 387 10.30 -7.24 -18.05
N PHE A 388 10.72 -6.58 -16.98
CA PHE A 388 11.57 -5.40 -17.02
C PHE A 388 13.02 -5.78 -16.69
N LYS A 389 13.96 -5.36 -17.53
CA LYS A 389 15.40 -5.59 -17.34
C LYS A 389 16.08 -4.31 -16.83
N GLY A 390 16.52 -4.32 -15.58
CA GLY A 390 17.20 -3.20 -14.93
C GLY A 390 18.44 -3.63 -14.15
N ASN A 391 19.56 -2.92 -14.29
CA ASN A 391 20.79 -3.16 -13.51
C ASN A 391 21.26 -4.63 -13.45
N LYS A 392 21.20 -5.36 -14.58
CA LYS A 392 21.54 -6.80 -14.69
C LYS A 392 20.60 -7.76 -13.93
N LEU A 393 19.43 -7.29 -13.53
CA LEU A 393 18.33 -8.09 -12.98
C LEU A 393 17.12 -7.98 -13.89
N SER A 394 16.33 -9.04 -13.92
CA SER A 394 15.01 -9.11 -14.54
C SER A 394 14.00 -9.16 -13.40
N ILE A 395 12.98 -8.32 -13.45
CA ILE A 395 11.84 -8.32 -12.52
C ILE A 395 10.54 -8.31 -13.31
N HIS A 396 9.45 -8.71 -12.68
CA HIS A 396 8.13 -8.32 -13.17
C HIS A 396 7.92 -6.82 -12.92
N PRO A 397 7.45 -6.04 -13.91
CA PRO A 397 6.96 -4.69 -13.64
C PRO A 397 5.85 -4.75 -12.58
N TYR A 398 5.53 -3.64 -11.92
CA TYR A 398 4.46 -3.61 -10.93
C TYR A 398 3.59 -2.36 -11.09
N THR A 399 2.31 -2.51 -10.73
CA THR A 399 1.32 -1.42 -10.87
C THR A 399 1.70 -0.22 -10.00
N SER A 400 1.27 0.98 -10.40
CA SER A 400 1.35 2.14 -9.51
C SER A 400 0.38 1.98 -8.34
N PHE A 401 0.71 2.58 -7.20
CA PHE A 401 -0.16 2.79 -6.03
C PHE A 401 0.56 3.71 -5.04
N GLY A 402 -0.07 4.81 -4.63
CA GLY A 402 0.55 5.86 -3.82
C GLY A 402 1.80 6.45 -4.46
N ASP A 403 2.67 7.06 -3.64
CA ASP A 403 3.98 7.50 -4.10
C ASP A 403 4.77 6.28 -4.61
N TYR A 404 5.13 6.32 -5.90
CA TYR A 404 5.54 5.17 -6.69
C TYR A 404 6.71 5.51 -7.62
N GLU A 405 7.64 4.57 -7.73
CA GLU A 405 8.79 4.63 -8.63
C GLU A 405 8.71 3.44 -9.59
N ARG A 406 8.71 3.68 -10.91
CA ARG A 406 8.54 2.63 -11.90
C ARG A 406 9.68 1.62 -11.89
N ASN A 407 9.34 0.35 -11.72
CA ASN A 407 10.22 -0.80 -11.93
C ASN A 407 11.57 -0.72 -11.20
N ARG A 408 11.58 -0.18 -9.99
CA ARG A 408 12.75 -0.15 -9.12
C ARG A 408 13.05 -1.56 -8.63
N VAL A 409 14.05 -2.18 -9.26
CA VAL A 409 14.54 -3.53 -8.94
C VAL A 409 14.89 -3.76 -7.46
N THR A 410 15.23 -2.70 -6.73
CA THR A 410 15.49 -2.79 -5.28
C THR A 410 14.22 -3.07 -4.47
N MET A 411 13.06 -2.52 -4.86
CA MET A 411 11.79 -2.75 -4.15
C MET A 411 11.30 -4.18 -4.36
N ASP A 412 11.45 -4.70 -5.59
CA ASP A 412 11.17 -6.09 -5.92
C ASP A 412 11.96 -7.07 -5.06
N SER A 413 13.27 -6.84 -4.90
CA SER A 413 14.13 -7.59 -3.99
C SER A 413 13.63 -7.58 -2.53
N TYR A 414 13.04 -6.49 -2.06
CA TYR A 414 12.51 -6.38 -0.70
C TYR A 414 11.19 -7.12 -0.52
N TRP A 415 10.28 -7.02 -1.49
CA TRP A 415 9.06 -7.83 -1.51
C TRP A 415 9.34 -9.30 -1.60
N ARG A 416 10.31 -9.70 -2.43
CA ARG A 416 10.75 -11.08 -2.56
C ARG A 416 11.15 -11.66 -1.20
N ILE A 417 12.07 -11.00 -0.48
CA ILE A 417 12.48 -11.49 0.84
C ILE A 417 11.31 -11.49 1.84
N ALA A 418 10.48 -10.44 1.84
CA ALA A 418 9.30 -10.40 2.71
C ALA A 418 8.33 -11.57 2.43
N ALA A 419 8.12 -11.91 1.15
CA ALA A 419 7.29 -13.03 0.73
C ALA A 419 7.90 -14.38 1.11
N LEU A 420 9.21 -14.57 0.93
CA LEU A 420 9.90 -15.82 1.29
C LEU A 420 9.81 -16.11 2.79
N ILE A 421 9.92 -15.07 3.63
CA ILE A 421 9.72 -15.21 5.08
C ILE A 421 8.29 -15.70 5.39
N LEU A 422 7.27 -15.12 4.73
CA LEU A 422 5.88 -15.54 4.91
C LEU A 422 5.62 -16.96 4.38
N ILE A 423 6.19 -17.33 3.24
CA ILE A 423 6.09 -18.68 2.67
C ILE A 423 6.71 -19.72 3.61
N GLN A 424 7.85 -19.39 4.25
CA GLN A 424 8.41 -20.25 5.28
C GLN A 424 7.49 -20.42 6.47
N ARG A 425 6.79 -19.35 6.86
CA ARG A 425 5.86 -19.37 7.98
C ARG A 425 4.55 -20.10 7.68
N TYR A 426 4.04 -19.99 6.46
CA TYR A 426 2.73 -20.55 6.07
C TYR A 426 2.85 -21.45 4.81
N PRO A 427 3.64 -22.54 4.85
CA PRO A 427 3.91 -23.38 3.68
C PRO A 427 2.66 -24.08 3.12
N ASP A 428 1.67 -24.32 3.98
CA ASP A 428 0.45 -25.05 3.61
C ASP A 428 -0.64 -24.14 3.02
N ASP A 429 -0.43 -22.82 3.02
CA ASP A 429 -1.37 -21.90 2.39
C ASP A 429 -1.32 -22.05 0.86
N PRO A 430 -2.47 -22.28 0.19
CA PRO A 430 -2.49 -22.45 -1.27
C PRO A 430 -1.92 -21.26 -2.03
N ILE A 431 -2.13 -20.03 -1.54
CA ILE A 431 -1.59 -18.84 -2.20
C ILE A 431 -0.08 -18.73 -1.93
N ALA A 432 0.40 -19.16 -0.76
CA ALA A 432 1.84 -19.25 -0.50
C ALA A 432 2.55 -20.21 -1.46
N ARG A 433 1.95 -21.37 -1.79
CA ARG A 433 2.51 -22.30 -2.79
C ARG A 433 2.51 -21.71 -4.20
N GLN A 434 1.48 -20.95 -4.56
CA GLN A 434 1.45 -20.21 -5.83
C GLN A 434 2.57 -19.15 -5.88
N LEU A 435 2.72 -18.38 -4.81
CA LEU A 435 3.76 -17.37 -4.70
C LEU A 435 5.17 -17.98 -4.68
N GLN A 436 5.34 -19.15 -4.07
CA GLN A 436 6.60 -19.91 -4.11
C GLN A 436 7.00 -20.25 -5.54
N ALA A 437 6.09 -20.79 -6.35
CA ALA A 437 6.38 -21.12 -7.75
C ALA A 437 6.70 -19.85 -8.56
N TYR A 438 5.90 -18.80 -8.38
CA TYR A 438 6.11 -17.50 -9.04
C TYR A 438 7.47 -16.89 -8.70
N LEU A 439 7.89 -16.96 -7.44
CA LEU A 439 9.20 -16.48 -7.01
C LEU A 439 10.35 -17.44 -7.41
N ALA A 440 10.09 -18.70 -7.70
CA ALA A 440 11.09 -19.64 -8.19
C ALA A 440 11.33 -19.55 -9.71
N ALA A 441 10.49 -18.82 -10.44
CA ALA A 441 10.58 -18.62 -11.89
C ALA A 441 11.99 -18.21 -12.35
N PRO A 442 12.64 -18.91 -13.31
CA PRO A 442 14.06 -18.68 -13.62
C PRO A 442 14.42 -17.27 -14.10
N GLU A 443 13.53 -16.61 -14.85
CA GLU A 443 13.80 -15.28 -15.44
C GLU A 443 13.78 -14.18 -14.38
N THR A 444 12.88 -14.23 -13.40
CA THR A 444 12.66 -13.17 -12.39
C THR A 444 12.96 -13.61 -10.95
N GLY A 445 13.29 -14.88 -10.72
CA GLY A 445 13.52 -15.49 -9.41
C GLY A 445 14.88 -15.16 -8.78
N ARG A 446 15.28 -13.89 -8.79
CA ARG A 446 16.59 -13.45 -8.29
C ARG A 446 16.51 -12.12 -7.55
N SER A 447 17.14 -12.11 -6.37
CA SER A 447 17.40 -10.89 -5.61
C SER A 447 18.62 -10.10 -6.08
N HIS A 448 18.67 -8.82 -5.74
CA HIS A 448 19.86 -8.00 -5.94
C HIS A 448 21.08 -8.55 -5.18
N GLN A 449 22.26 -8.33 -5.76
CA GLN A 449 23.52 -8.80 -5.21
C GLN A 449 23.90 -8.27 -3.82
N PHE A 450 23.24 -7.26 -3.23
CA PHE A 450 23.59 -6.79 -1.88
C PHE A 450 22.78 -7.48 -0.76
N ILE A 451 21.80 -8.32 -1.13
CA ILE A 451 20.97 -9.07 -0.17
C ILE A 451 21.10 -10.59 -0.36
N GLN A 452 22.23 -11.07 -0.91
CA GLN A 452 22.39 -12.51 -1.13
C GLN A 452 22.38 -13.32 0.16
N TYR A 453 22.75 -12.71 1.30
CA TYR A 453 22.55 -13.34 2.60
C TYR A 453 21.08 -13.69 2.85
N ALA A 454 20.16 -12.78 2.53
CA ALA A 454 18.72 -12.95 2.72
C ALA A 454 18.15 -13.99 1.75
N GLU A 455 18.58 -13.93 0.49
CA GLU A 455 18.18 -14.93 -0.51
C GLU A 455 18.59 -16.33 -0.06
N PHE A 456 19.85 -16.53 0.36
CA PHE A 456 20.33 -17.84 0.84
C PHE A 456 19.61 -18.28 2.12
N LEU A 457 19.32 -17.35 3.02
CA LEU A 457 18.63 -17.62 4.28
C LEU A 457 17.19 -18.10 4.06
N TRP A 458 16.40 -17.41 3.23
CA TRP A 458 14.95 -17.64 3.13
C TRP A 458 14.46 -18.35 1.88
N PHE A 459 15.21 -18.32 0.76
CA PHE A 459 14.79 -19.04 -0.45
C PHE A 459 15.15 -20.52 -0.35
N ASP A 460 14.14 -21.36 -0.52
CA ASP A 460 14.25 -22.82 -0.52
C ASP A 460 13.70 -23.32 -1.86
N ALA A 461 14.60 -23.78 -2.73
CA ALA A 461 14.26 -24.18 -4.09
C ALA A 461 13.50 -25.53 -4.14
N ASP A 462 13.65 -26.35 -3.10
CA ASP A 462 13.01 -27.67 -3.01
C ASP A 462 11.60 -27.57 -2.39
N ARG A 463 11.22 -26.38 -1.91
CA ARG A 463 9.89 -26.13 -1.38
C ARG A 463 8.84 -26.24 -2.49
N ARG A 464 7.80 -27.04 -2.21
CA ARG A 464 6.67 -27.24 -3.11
C ARG A 464 6.05 -25.91 -3.56
N GLY A 465 6.06 -25.69 -4.87
CA GLY A 465 5.30 -24.63 -5.54
C GLY A 465 4.10 -25.17 -6.31
N GLU A 466 3.13 -24.31 -6.59
CA GLU A 466 1.96 -24.60 -7.44
C GLU A 466 1.84 -23.51 -8.51
N THR A 467 1.40 -23.86 -9.73
CA THR A 467 1.19 -22.85 -10.78
C THR A 467 0.16 -21.81 -10.30
N PRO A 468 0.44 -20.50 -10.45
CA PRO A 468 -0.49 -19.44 -10.09
C PRO A 468 -1.85 -19.59 -10.80
N THR A 469 -2.93 -19.41 -10.05
CA THR A 469 -4.32 -19.47 -10.54
C THR A 469 -5.20 -18.32 -10.04
N LEU A 470 -4.77 -17.59 -9.00
CA LEU A 470 -5.52 -16.47 -8.45
C LEU A 470 -5.67 -15.35 -9.49
N LYS A 471 -6.90 -14.93 -9.81
CA LYS A 471 -7.19 -13.88 -10.83
C LYS A 471 -7.73 -12.58 -10.24
N SER A 472 -8.11 -12.58 -8.97
CA SER A 472 -8.60 -11.41 -8.27
C SER A 472 -8.18 -11.42 -6.82
N HIS A 473 -7.86 -10.25 -6.27
CA HIS A 473 -7.67 -10.04 -4.84
C HIS A 473 -8.32 -8.73 -4.45
N TYR A 474 -9.21 -8.76 -3.45
CA TYR A 474 -9.83 -7.58 -2.89
C TYR A 474 -9.32 -7.38 -1.47
N ASP A 475 -8.70 -6.23 -1.24
CA ASP A 475 -8.36 -5.70 0.07
C ASP A 475 -9.50 -4.78 0.55
N PRO A 476 -10.38 -5.27 1.45
CA PRO A 476 -11.49 -4.47 1.95
C PRO A 476 -11.07 -3.43 3.00
N SER A 477 -9.88 -3.56 3.59
CA SER A 477 -9.38 -2.57 4.54
C SER A 477 -8.94 -1.29 3.82
N LEU A 478 -8.24 -1.42 2.70
CA LEU A 478 -7.72 -0.31 1.90
C LEU A 478 -8.61 0.05 0.71
N GLY A 479 -9.58 -0.80 0.39
CA GLY A 479 -10.45 -0.59 -0.77
C GLY A 479 -9.74 -0.81 -2.10
N ASN A 480 -8.75 -1.71 -2.14
CA ASN A 480 -7.93 -1.94 -3.32
C ASN A 480 -8.29 -3.29 -3.97
N VAL A 481 -8.48 -3.31 -5.29
CA VAL A 481 -8.85 -4.52 -6.03
C VAL A 481 -7.84 -4.75 -7.15
N PHE A 482 -7.20 -5.92 -7.14
CA PHE A 482 -6.35 -6.40 -8.23
C PHE A 482 -7.13 -7.39 -9.07
N LEU A 483 -7.18 -7.17 -10.38
CA LEU A 483 -7.84 -8.06 -11.34
C LEU A 483 -6.89 -8.42 -12.47
N ARG A 484 -6.93 -9.69 -12.89
CA ARG A 484 -6.14 -10.23 -13.99
C ARG A 484 -7.00 -11.07 -14.93
N GLY A 485 -6.66 -11.06 -16.22
CA GLY A 485 -7.32 -11.85 -17.28
C GLY A 485 -7.08 -13.35 -17.16
N GLY A 486 -5.89 -13.75 -16.70
CA GLY A 486 -5.50 -15.15 -16.53
C GLY A 486 -4.01 -15.25 -16.27
N TRP A 487 -3.50 -16.48 -16.22
CA TRP A 487 -2.08 -16.76 -16.14
C TRP A 487 -1.64 -17.47 -17.42
N PRO A 488 -0.42 -17.21 -17.93
CA PRO A 488 0.16 -18.07 -18.94
C PRO A 488 0.45 -19.47 -18.35
N ASP A 489 0.77 -20.44 -19.20
CA ASP A 489 1.18 -21.76 -18.74
C ASP A 489 2.48 -21.66 -17.91
N GLY A 490 2.44 -22.16 -16.67
CA GLY A 490 3.56 -22.10 -15.73
C GLY A 490 3.60 -20.84 -14.86
N ALA A 491 4.68 -20.69 -14.10
CA ALA A 491 4.80 -19.64 -13.07
C ALA A 491 5.55 -18.38 -13.52
N ASP A 492 6.16 -18.40 -14.71
CA ASP A 492 7.09 -17.34 -15.16
C ASP A 492 6.39 -16.03 -15.57
N ASP A 493 5.06 -16.03 -15.75
CA ASP A 493 4.23 -14.84 -16.04
C ASP A 493 4.79 -13.92 -17.15
N LEU A 494 5.35 -14.50 -18.22
CA LEU A 494 6.08 -13.75 -19.25
C LEU A 494 5.20 -13.14 -20.35
N ASP A 495 3.92 -13.50 -20.44
CA ASP A 495 3.04 -13.05 -21.52
C ASP A 495 2.48 -11.65 -21.22
N PRO A 496 3.01 -10.57 -21.84
CA PRO A 496 2.58 -9.22 -21.54
C PRO A 496 1.15 -8.96 -22.06
N ARG A 497 0.56 -9.85 -22.86
CA ARG A 497 -0.81 -9.69 -23.40
C ARG A 497 -1.89 -9.93 -22.36
N VAL A 498 -1.54 -10.40 -21.16
CA VAL A 498 -2.51 -10.56 -20.07
C VAL A 498 -3.00 -9.19 -19.60
N THR A 499 -4.31 -9.00 -19.60
CA THR A 499 -4.94 -7.78 -19.10
C THR A 499 -4.90 -7.74 -17.57
N VAL A 500 -4.44 -6.62 -17.01
CA VAL A 500 -4.39 -6.37 -15.56
C VAL A 500 -5.05 -5.03 -15.24
N LEU A 501 -5.85 -5.02 -14.16
CA LEU A 501 -6.48 -3.83 -13.61
C LEU A 501 -6.17 -3.70 -12.12
N ASN A 502 -5.98 -2.46 -11.67
CA ASN A 502 -5.95 -2.12 -10.26
C ASN A 502 -6.97 -1.01 -10.00
N PHE A 503 -7.99 -1.26 -9.16
CA PHE A 503 -9.06 -0.32 -8.81
C PHE A 503 -8.97 0.09 -7.34
N ARG A 504 -9.26 1.36 -7.03
CA ARG A 504 -9.11 1.93 -5.67
C ARG A 504 -10.36 2.69 -5.23
N CYS A 505 -10.89 2.33 -4.07
CA CYS A 505 -11.95 3.04 -3.37
C CYS A 505 -11.94 2.65 -1.89
N GLY A 506 -11.20 3.38 -1.07
CA GLY A 506 -11.16 3.14 0.37
C GLY A 506 -10.90 4.40 1.18
N ASP A 507 -10.61 4.19 2.45
CA ASP A 507 -10.29 5.25 3.38
C ASP A 507 -8.87 5.78 3.20
N PHE A 508 -8.64 7.00 3.71
CA PHE A 508 -7.33 7.61 3.76
C PHE A 508 -6.60 7.25 5.07
N PHE A 509 -5.41 6.66 4.97
CA PHE A 509 -4.66 6.16 6.14
C PHE A 509 -3.28 6.80 6.32
N ALA A 510 -2.59 7.19 5.25
CA ALA A 510 -1.16 7.47 5.33
C ALA A 510 -0.63 8.56 4.39
N TYR A 511 0.58 9.05 4.68
CA TYR A 511 1.11 10.28 4.08
C TYR A 511 1.32 10.18 2.56
N HIS A 512 1.86 9.05 2.12
CA HIS A 512 2.21 8.74 0.73
C HIS A 512 1.01 8.22 -0.09
N GLN A 513 -0.18 8.13 0.51
CA GLN A 513 -1.42 7.84 -0.22
C GLN A 513 -1.85 9.05 -1.06
N HIS A 514 -2.34 8.77 -2.27
CA HIS A 514 -2.84 9.78 -3.22
C HIS A 514 -4.31 10.15 -2.95
N LEU A 515 -4.80 11.19 -3.63
CA LEU A 515 -6.20 11.61 -3.64
C LEU A 515 -6.90 11.04 -4.89
N ASP A 516 -7.03 9.72 -4.94
CA ASP A 516 -7.29 8.92 -6.13
C ASP A 516 -8.47 7.96 -6.00
N GLN A 517 -9.44 8.30 -5.14
CA GLN A 517 -10.63 7.45 -4.95
C GLN A 517 -11.43 7.26 -6.24
N ASN A 518 -11.97 6.05 -6.42
CA ASN A 518 -12.59 5.54 -7.65
C ASN A 518 -11.66 5.54 -8.88
N SER A 519 -10.35 5.72 -8.73
CA SER A 519 -9.40 5.56 -9.83
C SER A 519 -9.14 4.08 -10.14
N PHE A 520 -8.68 3.82 -11.37
CA PHE A 520 -8.15 2.52 -11.75
C PHE A 520 -7.03 2.65 -12.78
N THR A 521 -6.18 1.63 -12.89
CA THR A 521 -5.20 1.47 -13.98
C THR A 521 -5.60 0.29 -14.86
N LEU A 522 -5.16 0.30 -16.12
CA LEU A 522 -5.40 -0.76 -17.10
C LEU A 522 -4.12 -1.03 -17.88
N TYR A 523 -3.67 -2.27 -17.87
CA TYR A 523 -2.51 -2.75 -18.60
C TYR A 523 -2.91 -3.86 -19.57
N ARG A 524 -2.35 -3.81 -20.79
CA ARG A 524 -2.29 -4.94 -21.73
C ARG A 524 -1.18 -4.67 -22.74
N SER A 525 -0.14 -5.49 -22.77
CA SER A 525 1.09 -5.36 -23.56
C SER A 525 1.95 -4.10 -23.29
N ALA A 526 1.33 -3.06 -22.73
CA ALA A 526 1.90 -1.86 -22.16
C ALA A 526 0.85 -1.20 -21.22
N PRO A 527 1.23 -0.22 -20.39
CA PRO A 527 0.25 0.58 -19.66
C PRO A 527 -0.69 1.34 -20.62
N LEU A 528 -1.99 1.12 -20.52
CA LEU A 528 -3.01 1.72 -21.39
C LEU A 528 -3.76 2.85 -20.70
N LEU A 529 -4.21 2.63 -19.46
CA LEU A 529 -4.66 3.69 -18.55
C LEU A 529 -3.76 3.67 -17.33
N LEU A 530 -3.23 4.83 -16.98
CA LEU A 530 -2.11 4.94 -16.04
C LEU A 530 -2.38 5.98 -14.96
N ASP A 531 -1.60 5.89 -13.90
CA ASP A 531 -1.48 6.92 -12.86
C ASP A 531 -0.38 7.90 -13.30
N SER A 532 -0.76 9.13 -13.63
CA SER A 532 0.10 10.08 -14.35
C SER A 532 1.05 10.83 -13.42
N GLY A 533 2.21 11.21 -13.95
CA GLY A 533 3.23 11.95 -13.20
C GLY A 533 4.37 11.06 -12.71
N VAL A 534 5.37 11.72 -12.11
CA VAL A 534 6.63 11.10 -11.72
C VAL A 534 6.96 11.52 -10.30
N TYR A 535 7.20 10.53 -9.44
CA TYR A 535 7.58 10.78 -8.07
C TYR A 535 8.97 11.40 -7.97
N SER A 536 9.11 12.44 -7.13
CA SER A 536 10.43 13.07 -6.92
C SER A 536 11.40 12.26 -6.05
N GLY A 537 10.94 11.18 -5.40
CA GLY A 537 11.72 10.44 -4.41
C GLY A 537 11.60 10.97 -2.98
N ASN A 538 11.07 12.19 -2.79
CA ASN A 538 10.81 12.74 -1.45
C ASN A 538 9.39 13.30 -1.24
N GLY A 539 8.59 13.43 -2.31
CA GLY A 539 7.19 13.84 -2.23
C GLY A 539 6.95 15.30 -1.91
N THR A 540 7.97 16.16 -2.09
CA THR A 540 7.92 17.58 -1.74
C THR A 540 8.10 18.55 -2.92
N SER A 541 8.29 18.06 -4.15
CA SER A 541 8.40 18.92 -5.32
C SER A 541 7.08 19.65 -5.62
N ASN A 542 7.13 20.70 -6.44
CA ASN A 542 5.90 21.33 -6.92
C ASN A 542 5.05 20.33 -7.71
N HIS A 543 5.67 19.42 -8.47
CA HIS A 543 4.96 18.37 -9.21
C HIS A 543 4.24 17.40 -8.27
N ASP A 544 4.93 16.89 -7.24
CA ASP A 544 4.35 15.96 -6.27
C ASP A 544 3.09 16.56 -5.64
N THR A 545 3.22 17.80 -5.20
CA THR A 545 2.22 18.50 -4.39
C THR A 545 1.01 18.98 -5.20
N ASN A 546 1.25 19.40 -6.45
CA ASN A 546 0.25 20.11 -7.25
C ASN A 546 -0.30 19.32 -8.45
N TYR A 547 0.27 18.17 -8.76
CA TYR A 547 -0.22 17.31 -9.83
C TYR A 547 -0.25 15.84 -9.40
N TYR A 548 0.90 15.27 -9.08
CA TYR A 548 1.09 13.82 -8.96
C TYR A 548 0.17 13.15 -7.95
N ILE A 549 0.05 13.68 -6.73
CA ILE A 549 -0.83 13.09 -5.70
C ILE A 549 -2.29 13.52 -5.82
N ARG A 550 -2.59 14.41 -6.76
CA ARG A 550 -3.86 15.13 -6.89
C ARG A 550 -4.77 14.38 -7.83
N THR A 551 -6.07 14.50 -7.64
CA THR A 551 -7.08 13.75 -8.38
C THR A 551 -6.96 13.91 -9.90
N ILE A 552 -6.53 15.08 -10.37
CA ILE A 552 -6.29 15.35 -11.81
C ILE A 552 -5.19 14.51 -12.48
N ALA A 553 -4.39 13.77 -11.73
CA ALA A 553 -3.39 12.83 -12.26
C ALA A 553 -3.94 11.39 -12.43
N HIS A 554 -5.19 11.14 -12.04
CA HIS A 554 -5.76 9.80 -11.88
C HIS A 554 -7.00 9.61 -12.77
N ASN A 555 -7.34 8.35 -13.08
CA ASN A 555 -8.46 7.98 -13.95
C ASN A 555 -9.80 8.05 -13.21
N THR A 556 -10.19 9.22 -12.73
CA THR A 556 -11.36 9.45 -11.88
C THR A 556 -12.05 10.77 -12.24
N LEU A 557 -12.89 11.31 -11.36
CA LEU A 557 -13.69 12.52 -11.59
C LEU A 557 -13.02 13.78 -11.02
N VAL A 558 -13.07 14.89 -11.75
CA VAL A 558 -12.86 16.23 -11.18
C VAL A 558 -14.11 17.09 -11.35
N VAL A 559 -14.45 17.85 -10.31
CA VAL A 559 -15.54 18.83 -10.30
C VAL A 559 -14.97 20.16 -9.84
N TYR A 560 -14.83 21.09 -10.78
CA TYR A 560 -14.10 22.33 -10.60
C TYR A 560 -14.96 23.41 -9.95
N ASN A 561 -14.70 23.67 -8.67
CA ASN A 561 -15.13 24.89 -8.00
C ASN A 561 -13.96 25.88 -8.01
N LYS A 562 -14.06 26.95 -8.80
CA LYS A 562 -12.97 27.94 -8.97
C LYS A 562 -12.49 28.60 -7.67
N ASN A 563 -13.34 28.61 -6.62
CA ASN A 563 -13.03 29.27 -5.35
C ASN A 563 -12.47 28.31 -4.29
N GLU A 564 -12.43 27.01 -4.56
CA GLU A 564 -11.96 25.99 -3.63
C GLU A 564 -10.45 26.13 -3.35
N ASP A 565 -10.08 25.96 -2.08
CA ASP A 565 -8.72 26.11 -1.56
C ASP A 565 -8.13 24.73 -1.24
N PHE A 566 -6.92 24.46 -1.72
CA PHE A 566 -6.22 23.19 -1.54
C PHE A 566 -4.87 23.34 -0.80
N LYS A 567 -4.60 24.49 -0.18
CA LYS A 567 -3.33 24.77 0.53
C LYS A 567 -2.99 23.78 1.65
N ARG A 568 -3.99 23.00 2.10
CA ARG A 568 -3.86 22.01 3.17
C ARG A 568 -3.62 20.58 2.65
N VAL A 569 -3.52 20.36 1.34
CA VAL A 569 -3.27 19.03 0.77
C VAL A 569 -1.87 18.51 1.11
N ARG A 570 -0.84 19.32 0.90
CA ARG A 570 0.56 19.11 1.31
C ARG A 570 1.23 20.48 1.46
N TYR A 571 2.43 20.51 2.03
CA TYR A 571 3.23 21.73 2.12
C TYR A 571 3.45 22.32 0.72
N ASN A 572 3.32 23.65 0.56
CA ASN A 572 3.41 24.36 -0.72
C ASN A 572 2.33 24.02 -1.78
N ALA A 573 1.21 23.42 -1.37
CA ALA A 573 0.07 23.26 -2.27
C ALA A 573 -0.49 24.63 -2.70
N SER A 574 -0.59 24.82 -4.01
CA SER A 574 -1.02 26.07 -4.66
C SER A 574 -2.06 25.87 -5.77
N SER A 575 -2.19 24.65 -6.28
CA SER A 575 -3.12 24.31 -7.36
C SER A 575 -4.51 23.95 -6.85
N ASN A 576 -5.52 24.44 -7.56
CA ASN A 576 -6.88 23.91 -7.52
C ASN A 576 -7.07 22.99 -8.73
N ASP A 577 -7.18 21.69 -8.47
CA ASP A 577 -7.34 20.66 -9.50
C ASP A 577 -8.81 20.23 -9.67
N GLY A 578 -9.75 20.87 -8.98
CA GLY A 578 -11.15 20.44 -8.94
C GLY A 578 -11.34 19.06 -8.31
N GLY A 579 -10.32 18.53 -7.64
CA GLY A 579 -10.26 17.15 -7.18
C GLY A 579 -10.90 16.90 -5.82
N GLN A 580 -10.48 15.78 -5.23
CA GLN A 580 -10.84 15.32 -3.91
C GLN A 580 -10.21 16.18 -2.82
N ARG A 581 -10.89 16.32 -1.69
CA ARG A 581 -10.52 17.21 -0.58
C ARG A 581 -9.25 16.73 0.13
N ALA A 582 -8.57 17.65 0.81
CA ALA A 582 -7.58 17.27 1.81
C ALA A 582 -8.26 16.62 3.03
N VAL A 583 -7.51 15.80 3.77
CA VAL A 583 -7.97 15.25 5.08
C VAL A 583 -7.92 16.26 6.23
N TYR A 584 -7.58 17.52 5.95
CA TYR A 584 -7.54 18.60 6.94
C TYR A 584 -8.95 18.86 7.51
N PRO A 585 -9.11 19.07 8.84
CA PRO A 585 -8.09 19.39 9.84
C PRO A 585 -7.28 18.22 10.41
N ALA A 586 -7.55 16.97 10.02
CA ALA A 586 -6.73 15.83 10.44
C ALA A 586 -5.32 15.88 9.83
N THR A 587 -4.41 15.10 10.43
CA THR A 587 -3.07 14.87 9.89
C THR A 587 -3.12 13.81 8.79
N ARG A 588 -2.33 13.96 7.72
CA ARG A 588 -2.17 12.91 6.68
C ARG A 588 -1.57 11.59 7.20
N ALA A 589 -1.07 11.58 8.42
CA ALA A 589 -0.55 10.40 9.08
C ALA A 589 -1.07 10.41 10.53
N PRO A 590 -2.15 9.67 10.84
CA PRO A 590 -2.67 9.55 12.20
C PRO A 590 -1.59 8.99 13.13
N ARG A 591 -1.48 9.53 14.35
CA ARG A 591 -0.46 9.12 15.34
C ARG A 591 -0.90 7.98 16.25
N SER A 592 -2.15 7.54 16.14
CA SER A 592 -2.63 6.32 16.80
C SER A 592 -3.94 5.87 16.17
N VAL A 593 -4.37 4.64 16.46
CA VAL A 593 -5.68 4.15 16.03
C VAL A 593 -6.81 4.93 16.69
N GLU A 594 -6.63 5.38 17.94
CA GLU A 594 -7.59 6.24 18.64
C GLU A 594 -7.72 7.60 17.95
N GLN A 595 -6.60 8.20 17.53
CA GLN A 595 -6.64 9.42 16.73
C GLN A 595 -7.36 9.16 15.40
N TYR A 596 -7.01 8.09 14.69
CA TYR A 596 -7.68 7.73 13.44
C TYR A 596 -9.20 7.59 13.61
N ARG A 597 -9.65 6.91 14.67
CA ARG A 597 -11.08 6.73 15.00
C ARG A 597 -11.74 8.06 15.36
N LYS A 598 -11.09 8.91 16.14
CA LYS A 598 -11.59 10.25 16.51
C LYS A 598 -11.78 11.14 15.28
N ASP A 599 -10.82 11.10 14.36
CA ASP A 599 -10.76 11.92 13.16
C ASP A 599 -11.38 11.21 11.93
N ARG A 600 -12.10 10.09 12.15
CA ARG A 600 -12.62 9.19 11.10
C ARG A 600 -13.38 9.92 10.01
N LYS A 601 -14.22 10.91 10.35
CA LYS A 601 -14.98 11.71 9.38
C LYS A 601 -14.11 12.39 8.30
N TYR A 602 -12.84 12.68 8.61
CA TYR A 602 -11.93 13.29 7.65
C TYR A 602 -11.21 12.26 6.78
N TYR A 603 -11.02 11.05 7.29
CA TYR A 603 -10.37 9.92 6.61
C TYR A 603 -11.36 9.07 5.79
N ASP A 604 -12.66 9.20 6.06
CA ASP A 604 -13.72 8.54 5.32
C ASP A 604 -13.86 9.16 3.93
N THR A 605 -13.37 8.45 2.92
CA THR A 605 -13.22 8.99 1.56
C THR A 605 -13.95 8.18 0.51
N CYS A 606 -13.95 6.85 0.58
CA CYS A 606 -14.62 6.02 -0.41
C CYS A 606 -15.01 4.67 0.18
N ASP A 607 -16.18 4.17 -0.21
CA ASP A 607 -16.70 2.88 0.22
C ASP A 607 -16.86 1.93 -0.97
N MET A 608 -16.18 0.79 -0.94
CA MET A 608 -16.51 -0.34 -1.82
C MET A 608 -17.86 -0.92 -1.40
N THR A 609 -18.88 -0.71 -2.23
CA THR A 609 -20.25 -1.14 -1.93
C THR A 609 -20.54 -2.54 -2.44
N ARG A 610 -19.85 -2.98 -3.50
CA ARG A 610 -20.06 -4.29 -4.13
C ARG A 610 -18.76 -4.83 -4.72
N PHE A 611 -18.55 -6.15 -4.62
CA PHE A 611 -17.46 -6.87 -5.29
C PHE A 611 -17.82 -8.34 -5.51
N ILE A 612 -17.65 -8.83 -6.74
CA ILE A 612 -17.79 -10.25 -7.08
C ILE A 612 -16.93 -10.63 -8.29
N ASP A 613 -16.24 -11.77 -8.20
CA ASP A 613 -15.62 -12.46 -9.33
C ASP A 613 -16.42 -13.74 -9.65
N ARG A 614 -16.83 -13.90 -10.91
CA ARG A 614 -17.56 -15.07 -11.45
C ARG A 614 -16.81 -15.78 -12.57
N GLY A 615 -15.49 -15.61 -12.65
CA GLY A 615 -14.66 -16.31 -13.61
C GLY A 615 -14.68 -15.65 -14.99
N GLU A 616 -15.82 -15.54 -15.68
CA GLU A 616 -15.91 -14.86 -16.99
C GLU A 616 -16.19 -13.37 -16.86
N TYR A 617 -16.62 -12.91 -15.69
CA TYR A 617 -16.73 -11.49 -15.40
C TYR A 617 -16.39 -11.16 -13.95
N VAL A 618 -16.04 -9.91 -13.72
CA VAL A 618 -15.93 -9.29 -12.39
C VAL A 618 -16.83 -8.08 -12.36
N TYR A 619 -17.58 -7.90 -11.29
CA TYR A 619 -18.34 -6.68 -11.02
C TYR A 619 -17.90 -6.07 -9.70
N LEU A 620 -17.71 -4.75 -9.72
CA LEU A 620 -17.42 -3.98 -8.52
C LEU A 620 -18.10 -2.61 -8.56
N SER A 621 -18.30 -2.02 -7.38
CA SER A 621 -18.88 -0.68 -7.24
C SER A 621 -18.27 0.09 -6.07
N GLY A 622 -17.85 1.32 -6.31
CA GLY A 622 -17.31 2.24 -5.30
C GLY A 622 -18.08 3.55 -5.21
N ASP A 623 -18.40 4.01 -4.00
CA ASP A 623 -18.96 5.35 -3.74
C ASP A 623 -17.87 6.30 -3.24
N GLY A 624 -17.47 7.23 -4.10
CA GLY A 624 -16.41 8.20 -3.85
C GLY A 624 -16.91 9.58 -3.47
N ALA A 625 -18.21 9.78 -3.20
CA ALA A 625 -18.75 11.11 -2.90
C ALA A 625 -18.05 11.78 -1.70
N LYS A 626 -17.72 11.00 -0.66
CA LYS A 626 -17.07 11.47 0.58
C LYS A 626 -15.63 11.96 0.36
N ALA A 627 -15.00 11.58 -0.74
CA ALA A 627 -13.66 12.04 -1.11
C ALA A 627 -13.66 13.51 -1.54
N TYR A 628 -14.81 14.10 -1.83
CA TYR A 628 -14.94 15.51 -2.20
C TYR A 628 -15.54 16.32 -1.05
N ASN A 629 -15.45 17.65 -1.15
CA ASN A 629 -16.37 18.49 -0.39
C ASN A 629 -17.80 18.16 -0.85
N SER A 630 -18.58 17.53 0.02
CA SER A 630 -19.87 16.90 -0.27
C SER A 630 -20.89 17.20 0.82
N PRO A 631 -22.19 16.86 0.63
CA PRO A 631 -23.19 16.96 1.69
C PRO A 631 -22.86 16.11 2.93
N TYR A 632 -22.05 15.05 2.80
CA TYR A 632 -21.60 14.25 3.95
C TYR A 632 -20.60 15.02 4.81
N TYR A 633 -19.61 15.63 4.16
CA TYR A 633 -18.62 16.47 4.81
C TYR A 633 -18.03 17.47 3.82
N ALA A 634 -17.92 18.72 4.25
CA ALA A 634 -17.23 19.77 3.53
C ALA A 634 -16.37 20.57 4.51
N GLN A 635 -15.16 20.93 4.10
CA GLN A 635 -14.21 21.62 4.97
C GLN A 635 -14.69 23.03 5.36
N SER A 636 -15.66 23.61 4.65
CA SER A 636 -16.31 24.85 5.06
C SER A 636 -17.13 24.73 6.36
N LEU A 637 -17.47 23.52 6.81
CA LEU A 637 -18.34 23.29 7.97
C LEU A 637 -17.61 23.44 9.30
N ASP A 638 -16.35 23.00 9.39
CA ASP A 638 -15.59 22.95 10.64
C ASP A 638 -14.15 23.48 10.53
N THR A 639 -13.86 24.22 9.45
CA THR A 639 -12.58 24.91 9.27
C THR A 639 -12.76 26.34 8.76
N GLY A 640 -11.67 27.12 8.72
CA GLY A 640 -11.66 28.46 8.12
C GLY A 640 -11.75 28.48 6.58
N MET A 641 -11.89 27.33 5.90
CA MET A 641 -11.90 27.21 4.43
C MET A 641 -13.31 27.46 3.87
N LYS A 642 -13.79 28.71 3.97
CA LYS A 642 -15.18 29.11 3.64
C LYS A 642 -15.66 28.73 2.23
N ASN A 643 -14.75 28.64 1.26
CA ASN A 643 -15.09 28.32 -0.14
C ASN A 643 -15.05 26.83 -0.48
N ASN A 644 -14.62 25.97 0.47
CA ASN A 644 -14.61 24.52 0.31
C ASN A 644 -15.99 23.96 0.64
N ILE A 645 -16.99 24.42 -0.12
CA ILE A 645 -18.40 24.07 0.01
C ILE A 645 -18.72 22.73 -0.69
N PRO A 646 -19.84 22.07 -0.33
CA PRO A 646 -20.30 20.89 -1.05
C PRO A 646 -20.41 21.13 -2.56
N LYS A 647 -19.72 20.30 -3.36
CA LYS A 647 -19.70 20.36 -4.83
C LYS A 647 -20.11 19.04 -5.51
N VAL A 648 -19.83 17.90 -4.87
CA VAL A 648 -20.26 16.56 -5.32
C VAL A 648 -21.28 16.00 -4.33
N LYS A 649 -22.47 15.69 -4.79
CA LYS A 649 -23.52 15.03 -4.01
C LYS A 649 -23.46 13.51 -4.13
N ALA A 650 -23.16 13.01 -5.33
CA ALA A 650 -23.00 11.57 -5.58
C ALA A 650 -21.87 11.33 -6.58
N PHE A 651 -21.07 10.29 -6.34
CA PHE A 651 -20.14 9.74 -7.31
C PHE A 651 -19.99 8.24 -7.09
N ASN A 652 -20.88 7.48 -7.73
CA ASN A 652 -20.80 6.02 -7.72
C ASN A 652 -20.21 5.54 -9.05
N ARG A 653 -19.16 4.73 -8.97
CA ARG A 653 -18.53 4.07 -10.12
C ARG A 653 -18.81 2.58 -10.06
N GLU A 654 -19.48 2.07 -11.07
CA GLU A 654 -19.60 0.63 -11.31
C GLU A 654 -18.67 0.21 -12.44
N LEU A 655 -18.00 -0.91 -12.26
CA LEU A 655 -17.10 -1.49 -13.24
C LEU A 655 -17.46 -2.96 -13.45
N VAL A 656 -17.71 -3.33 -14.71
CA VAL A 656 -17.79 -4.73 -15.15
C VAL A 656 -16.59 -5.04 -16.02
N TYR A 657 -15.72 -5.93 -15.56
CA TYR A 657 -14.65 -6.50 -16.36
C TYR A 657 -15.15 -7.80 -16.97
N LEU A 658 -15.40 -7.79 -18.27
CA LEU A 658 -15.71 -8.98 -19.06
C LEU A 658 -14.38 -9.64 -19.44
N ARG A 659 -14.05 -10.70 -18.74
CA ARG A 659 -12.76 -11.40 -18.85
C ARG A 659 -12.77 -12.30 -20.09
N SER A 660 -11.65 -12.34 -20.78
CA SER A 660 -11.42 -13.28 -21.88
C SER A 660 -11.67 -14.72 -21.43
N SER A 661 -12.36 -15.48 -22.27
CA SER A 661 -12.59 -16.92 -22.11
C SER A 661 -12.55 -17.62 -23.46
N PRO A 662 -12.46 -18.97 -23.51
CA PRO A 662 -12.53 -19.71 -24.78
C PRO A 662 -13.79 -19.40 -25.61
N ARG A 663 -14.88 -18.99 -24.96
CA ARG A 663 -16.13 -18.60 -25.61
C ARG A 663 -16.14 -17.13 -26.05
N SER A 664 -15.38 -16.27 -25.41
CA SER A 664 -15.32 -14.83 -25.69
C SER A 664 -13.89 -14.33 -25.50
N PRO A 665 -13.04 -14.35 -26.55
CA PRO A 665 -11.59 -14.20 -26.43
C PRO A 665 -11.14 -12.75 -26.14
N ASN A 666 -12.01 -11.76 -26.29
CA ASN A 666 -11.68 -10.36 -26.04
C ASN A 666 -12.01 -9.92 -24.61
N ASP A 667 -11.13 -9.14 -24.00
CA ASP A 667 -11.37 -8.48 -22.72
C ASP A 667 -12.13 -7.15 -22.94
N TYR A 668 -13.11 -6.82 -22.09
CA TYR A 668 -13.75 -5.50 -22.07
C TYR A 668 -13.91 -4.98 -20.65
N VAL A 669 -13.83 -3.66 -20.48
CA VAL A 669 -14.17 -2.98 -19.23
C VAL A 669 -15.30 -2.02 -19.51
N VAL A 670 -16.43 -2.21 -18.84
CA VAL A 670 -17.59 -1.31 -18.93
C VAL A 670 -17.68 -0.54 -17.63
N LEU A 671 -17.63 0.79 -17.74
CA LEU A 671 -17.73 1.73 -16.62
C LEU A 671 -19.06 2.45 -16.66
N TYR A 672 -19.73 2.50 -15.52
CA TYR A 672 -20.94 3.28 -15.33
C TYR A 672 -20.79 4.20 -14.12
N ASP A 673 -20.66 5.50 -14.37
CA ASP A 673 -20.45 6.52 -13.34
C ASP A 673 -21.73 7.35 -13.16
N ARG A 674 -22.31 7.32 -11.97
CA ARG A 674 -23.40 8.22 -11.58
C ARG A 674 -22.82 9.41 -10.83
N VAL A 675 -22.94 10.59 -11.42
CA VAL A 675 -22.37 11.83 -10.89
C VAL A 675 -23.49 12.82 -10.65
N GLU A 676 -23.59 13.33 -9.43
CA GLU A 676 -24.48 14.45 -9.10
C GLU A 676 -23.65 15.58 -8.48
N VAL A 677 -23.74 16.78 -9.05
CA VAL A 677 -23.17 18.00 -8.49
C VAL A 677 -24.23 18.79 -7.73
N THR A 678 -23.79 19.62 -6.78
CA THR A 678 -24.72 20.37 -5.93
C THR A 678 -25.27 21.64 -6.58
N ARG A 679 -24.64 22.13 -7.66
CA ARG A 679 -25.03 23.37 -8.33
C ARG A 679 -24.75 23.34 -9.85
N PRO A 680 -25.55 24.02 -10.69
CA PRO A 680 -25.36 24.00 -12.14
C PRO A 680 -23.99 24.51 -12.59
N GLU A 681 -23.38 25.47 -11.88
CA GLU A 681 -22.06 26.01 -12.22
C GLU A 681 -20.91 25.00 -12.04
N PHE A 682 -21.13 23.89 -11.32
CA PHE A 682 -20.16 22.81 -11.18
C PHE A 682 -20.28 21.75 -12.29
N SER A 683 -21.36 21.79 -13.08
CA SER A 683 -21.61 20.89 -14.21
C SER A 683 -20.90 21.34 -15.50
N GLY A 684 -21.16 20.64 -16.61
CA GLY A 684 -20.69 20.99 -17.94
C GLY A 684 -19.18 20.85 -18.00
N SER A 685 -18.50 21.88 -18.52
CA SER A 685 -17.03 21.91 -18.59
C SER A 685 -16.32 21.88 -17.23
N ASN A 686 -17.04 22.07 -16.11
CA ASN A 686 -16.46 21.97 -14.77
C ASN A 686 -16.54 20.55 -14.19
N THR A 687 -17.31 19.63 -14.78
CA THR A 687 -17.34 18.21 -14.42
C THR A 687 -16.63 17.41 -15.50
N LYS A 688 -15.54 16.71 -15.13
CA LYS A 688 -14.71 15.98 -16.09
C LYS A 688 -14.37 14.58 -15.60
N LEU A 689 -14.69 13.57 -16.41
CA LEU A 689 -14.22 12.20 -16.22
C LEU A 689 -12.88 12.00 -16.93
N LEU A 690 -11.85 11.55 -16.22
CA LEU A 690 -10.47 11.54 -16.70
C LEU A 690 -10.00 10.14 -17.12
N PHE A 691 -9.26 10.08 -18.23
CA PHE A 691 -8.54 8.90 -18.71
C PHE A 691 -7.14 9.29 -19.18
N HIS A 692 -6.11 8.91 -18.42
CA HIS A 692 -4.71 9.22 -18.66
C HIS A 692 -4.03 8.21 -19.56
N LEU A 693 -3.23 8.71 -20.48
CA LEU A 693 -2.60 7.99 -21.57
C LEU A 693 -1.13 8.38 -21.66
N GLN A 694 -0.30 7.45 -22.12
CA GLN A 694 1.10 7.74 -22.36
C GLN A 694 1.27 8.65 -23.60
N GLU A 695 0.62 8.25 -24.70
CA GLU A 695 0.70 8.90 -26.00
C GLU A 695 -0.58 9.66 -26.35
N LYS A 696 -0.49 10.55 -27.34
CA LYS A 696 -1.63 11.36 -27.79
C LYS A 696 -2.72 10.44 -28.37
N PRO A 697 -3.97 10.51 -27.89
CA PRO A 697 -5.05 9.75 -28.49
C PRO A 697 -5.42 10.28 -29.88
N SER A 698 -5.82 9.37 -30.76
CA SER A 698 -6.49 9.65 -32.02
C SER A 698 -8.01 9.67 -31.80
N ILE A 699 -8.66 10.71 -32.30
CA ILE A 699 -10.12 10.87 -32.28
C ILE A 699 -10.59 10.93 -33.74
N PRO A 700 -11.47 10.02 -34.22
CA PRO A 700 -11.97 10.02 -35.58
C PRO A 700 -13.08 11.06 -35.78
N SER A 701 -12.83 12.30 -35.37
CA SER A 701 -13.73 13.43 -35.55
C SER A 701 -12.95 14.73 -35.66
N ARG A 702 -13.58 15.77 -36.22
CA ARG A 702 -12.95 17.09 -36.35
C ARG A 702 -12.92 17.79 -34.99
N GLY A 703 -11.72 17.99 -34.45
CA GLY A 703 -11.50 18.75 -33.22
C GLY A 703 -11.45 20.26 -33.43
N ARG A 704 -11.83 21.01 -32.40
CA ARG A 704 -11.60 22.44 -32.23
C ARG A 704 -10.40 22.65 -31.34
N LEU A 705 -9.33 23.24 -31.88
CA LEU A 705 -8.16 23.64 -31.10
C LEU A 705 -8.59 24.71 -30.07
N ILE A 706 -8.31 24.48 -28.79
CA ILE A 706 -8.57 25.45 -27.71
C ILE A 706 -7.30 26.24 -27.41
N SER A 707 -6.18 25.53 -27.30
CA SER A 707 -4.85 26.10 -27.19
C SER A 707 -3.81 25.06 -27.58
N GLU A 708 -2.54 25.42 -27.57
CA GLU A 708 -1.47 24.43 -27.70
C GLU A 708 -1.61 23.33 -26.62
N GLY A 709 -1.55 22.06 -27.05
CA GLY A 709 -1.71 20.90 -26.17
C GLY A 709 -3.15 20.63 -25.70
N GLU A 710 -4.16 21.33 -26.23
CA GLU A 710 -5.57 21.18 -25.84
C GLU A 710 -6.52 21.25 -27.03
N THR A 711 -7.31 20.19 -27.25
CA THR A 711 -8.28 20.12 -28.35
C THR A 711 -9.60 19.55 -27.87
N LEU A 712 -10.70 20.19 -28.24
CA LEU A 712 -12.07 19.78 -27.88
C LEU A 712 -12.75 19.12 -29.07
N TYR A 713 -13.42 18.00 -28.86
CA TYR A 713 -14.15 17.24 -29.87
C TYR A 713 -15.61 17.09 -29.43
N PRO A 714 -16.50 18.02 -29.83
CA PRO A 714 -17.91 17.95 -29.49
C PRO A 714 -18.59 16.69 -30.06
N GLY A 715 -19.30 15.94 -29.23
CA GLY A 715 -20.07 14.76 -29.64
C GLY A 715 -19.23 13.56 -30.13
N ALA A 716 -17.92 13.58 -29.96
CA ALA A 716 -17.06 12.48 -30.36
C ALA A 716 -17.29 11.27 -29.45
N VAL A 717 -17.72 10.14 -30.01
CA VAL A 717 -18.10 8.93 -29.23
C VAL A 717 -16.96 7.94 -29.04
N SER A 718 -15.83 8.10 -29.72
CA SER A 718 -14.73 7.13 -29.68
C SER A 718 -13.36 7.79 -29.68
N ALA A 719 -12.41 7.16 -29.01
CA ALA A 719 -11.00 7.50 -29.01
C ALA A 719 -10.14 6.24 -29.09
N SER A 720 -8.92 6.37 -29.61
CA SER A 720 -7.94 5.28 -29.56
C SER A 720 -6.56 5.79 -29.18
N ALA A 721 -5.81 5.01 -28.42
CA ALA A 721 -4.44 5.32 -28.05
C ALA A 721 -3.57 4.07 -28.16
N ILE A 722 -2.36 4.22 -28.69
CA ILE A 722 -1.37 3.15 -28.82
C ILE A 722 -0.20 3.48 -27.91
N ASN A 723 0.26 2.50 -27.14
CA ASN A 723 1.48 2.59 -26.34
C ASN A 723 2.31 1.32 -26.57
N GLY A 724 3.40 1.42 -27.32
CA GLY A 724 4.20 0.26 -27.73
C GLY A 724 3.35 -0.80 -28.44
N LYS A 725 3.28 -2.01 -27.86
CA LYS A 725 2.48 -3.13 -28.38
C LYS A 725 1.01 -3.12 -27.92
N GLY A 726 0.66 -2.31 -26.93
CA GLY A 726 -0.71 -2.18 -26.43
C GLY A 726 -1.49 -1.10 -27.18
N LYS A 727 -2.80 -1.30 -27.30
CA LYS A 727 -3.77 -0.34 -27.81
C LYS A 727 -5.04 -0.34 -26.95
N LEU A 728 -5.56 0.84 -26.73
CA LEU A 728 -6.85 1.05 -26.09
C LEU A 728 -7.80 1.66 -27.09
N MET A 729 -8.99 1.07 -27.24
CA MET A 729 -10.15 1.75 -27.82
C MET A 729 -11.11 2.12 -26.70
N LEU A 730 -11.52 3.39 -26.67
CA LEU A 730 -12.44 3.95 -25.68
C LEU A 730 -13.69 4.42 -26.39
N TYR A 731 -14.86 4.09 -25.85
CA TYR A 731 -16.15 4.53 -26.35
C TYR A 731 -16.93 5.25 -25.24
N SER A 732 -17.35 6.48 -25.50
CA SER A 732 -18.16 7.31 -24.60
C SER A 732 -19.61 7.35 -25.11
N LEU A 733 -20.51 6.67 -24.40
CA LEU A 733 -21.91 6.47 -24.84
C LEU A 733 -22.89 7.37 -24.08
N LEU A 734 -22.61 7.67 -22.81
CA LEU A 734 -23.38 8.60 -22.00
C LEU A 734 -22.46 9.64 -21.32
N PRO A 735 -22.96 10.85 -21.06
CA PRO A 735 -24.25 11.37 -21.53
C PRO A 735 -24.26 11.52 -23.06
N LYS A 736 -25.43 11.37 -23.72
CA LYS A 736 -25.51 11.43 -25.20
C LYS A 736 -24.94 12.73 -25.77
N SER A 737 -25.16 13.82 -25.06
CA SER A 737 -24.56 15.13 -25.36
C SER A 737 -23.37 15.36 -24.44
N HIS A 738 -22.18 15.19 -24.98
CA HIS A 738 -20.91 15.36 -24.27
C HIS A 738 -19.83 15.93 -25.19
N ASN A 739 -18.71 16.33 -24.60
CA ASN A 739 -17.49 16.69 -25.30
C ASN A 739 -16.36 15.78 -24.84
N LEU A 740 -15.48 15.40 -25.77
CA LEU A 740 -14.16 14.84 -25.43
C LEU A 740 -13.12 15.95 -25.54
N ARG A 741 -12.35 16.19 -24.47
CA ARG A 741 -11.19 17.08 -24.51
C ARG A 741 -9.91 16.26 -24.41
N VAL A 742 -8.96 16.53 -25.30
CA VAL A 742 -7.62 15.94 -25.25
C VAL A 742 -6.66 17.00 -24.73
N VAL A 743 -6.01 16.72 -23.59
CA VAL A 743 -5.06 17.62 -22.93
C VAL A 743 -3.73 16.90 -22.78
N GLY A 744 -2.62 17.55 -23.16
CA GLY A 744 -1.30 16.94 -22.97
C GLY A 744 -0.18 17.53 -23.81
N GLY A 745 0.85 16.70 -24.00
CA GLY A 745 2.02 17.00 -24.79
C GLY A 745 3.18 17.52 -23.97
N ARG A 746 4.36 16.92 -24.17
CA ARG A 746 5.60 17.30 -23.49
C ARG A 746 5.93 18.76 -23.77
N GLY A 747 6.33 19.50 -22.73
CA GLY A 747 6.63 20.94 -22.82
C GLY A 747 5.40 21.83 -22.99
N LYS A 748 4.20 21.24 -23.12
CA LYS A 748 2.93 21.94 -23.32
C LYS A 748 2.05 21.73 -22.08
N LYS A 749 1.10 20.78 -22.15
CA LYS A 749 0.08 20.53 -21.13
C LYS A 749 0.12 19.12 -20.53
N ALA A 750 1.27 18.43 -20.61
CA ALA A 750 1.44 17.07 -20.09
C ALA A 750 0.96 16.88 -18.63
N TYR A 751 1.14 17.90 -17.79
CA TYR A 751 0.79 17.88 -16.37
C TYR A 751 -0.02 19.15 -16.01
N TRP A 752 -1.02 19.42 -16.83
CA TRP A 752 -1.81 20.65 -16.80
C TRP A 752 -2.89 20.63 -15.71
N VAL A 753 -2.88 21.66 -14.86
CA VAL A 753 -3.87 21.94 -13.82
C VAL A 753 -4.36 23.37 -13.96
N PHE A 754 -5.55 23.52 -14.58
CA PHE A 754 -6.33 24.75 -14.70
C PHE A 754 -5.52 26.08 -14.72
N GLY A 755 -4.70 26.26 -15.76
CA GLY A 755 -3.93 27.50 -15.96
C GLY A 755 -2.41 27.34 -15.82
N LYS A 756 -1.93 26.24 -15.23
CA LYS A 756 -0.49 25.99 -15.07
C LYS A 756 -0.13 24.53 -15.35
N ASN A 757 1.01 24.34 -16.04
CA ASN A 757 1.64 23.04 -16.20
C ASN A 757 2.65 22.81 -15.07
N TYR A 758 2.44 21.80 -14.23
CA TYR A 758 3.35 21.44 -13.14
C TYR A 758 4.28 20.33 -13.63
N ASN A 759 5.33 20.70 -14.34
CA ASN A 759 6.24 19.73 -14.95
C ASN A 759 7.03 18.95 -13.88
N TRP A 760 7.42 17.72 -14.20
CA TRP A 760 8.03 16.77 -13.26
C TRP A 760 9.54 16.94 -13.08
N HIS A 761 10.23 17.58 -14.02
CA HIS A 761 11.62 17.96 -13.83
C HIS A 761 11.67 19.18 -12.90
N TRP A 762 12.52 19.10 -11.86
CA TRP A 762 12.95 20.28 -11.12
C TRP A 762 13.50 21.29 -12.12
N LYS A 763 12.97 22.51 -12.11
CA LYS A 763 13.66 23.60 -12.79
C LYS A 763 14.96 23.90 -12.03
N GLY A 764 16.00 24.39 -12.71
CA GLY A 764 17.25 24.80 -12.04
C GLY A 764 17.07 25.93 -11.01
N ASP A 765 15.94 26.64 -11.04
CA ASP A 765 15.54 27.68 -10.09
C ASP A 765 14.50 27.20 -9.03
N GLU A 766 14.09 25.93 -9.07
CA GLU A 766 13.23 25.37 -8.05
C GLU A 766 14.09 25.01 -6.84
N ASN A 767 13.93 25.76 -5.73
CA ASN A 767 14.57 25.44 -4.46
C ASN A 767 14.18 24.03 -4.03
N SER A 768 15.00 23.03 -4.35
CA SER A 768 14.90 21.71 -3.72
C SER A 768 15.20 21.92 -2.24
N PRO A 769 14.24 21.69 -1.32
CA PRO A 769 14.48 21.92 0.11
C PRO A 769 15.67 21.13 0.66
N ASN A 770 16.12 20.10 -0.08
CA ASN A 770 17.18 19.18 0.29
C ASN A 770 18.26 18.97 -0.80
N GLY A 771 18.24 19.70 -1.92
CA GLY A 771 19.21 19.55 -3.02
C GLY A 771 19.16 18.19 -3.74
N ILE A 772 18.02 17.48 -3.70
CA ILE A 772 17.86 16.16 -4.31
C ILE A 772 17.30 16.32 -5.73
N GLU A 773 18.16 16.13 -6.74
CA GLU A 773 17.70 15.87 -8.12
C GLU A 773 17.16 14.43 -8.21
N THR A 774 16.03 14.23 -8.89
CA THR A 774 15.42 12.90 -9.06
C THR A 774 16.30 12.01 -9.92
N ASN A 775 17.10 11.15 -9.31
CA ASN A 775 17.94 10.20 -10.06
C ASN A 775 17.22 8.89 -10.42
N PHE A 776 16.00 8.67 -9.91
CA PHE A 776 15.28 7.39 -10.02
C PHE A 776 14.51 7.24 -11.33
N GLU A 777 13.82 8.29 -11.75
CA GLU A 777 12.97 8.27 -12.94
C GLU A 777 13.41 9.40 -13.88
N LYS A 778 13.86 9.05 -15.09
CA LYS A 778 14.35 10.02 -16.09
C LYS A 778 13.40 10.25 -17.24
N THR A 779 12.25 9.56 -17.24
CA THR A 779 11.29 9.65 -18.33
C THR A 779 9.94 10.12 -17.79
N PRO A 780 9.26 11.04 -18.51
CA PRO A 780 7.89 11.43 -18.15
C PRO A 780 6.95 10.22 -18.22
N TYR A 781 5.84 10.29 -17.48
CA TYR A 781 4.83 9.26 -17.49
C TYR A 781 3.43 9.85 -17.53
N GLY A 782 2.59 9.37 -18.46
CA GLY A 782 1.23 9.87 -18.60
C GLY A 782 1.14 11.28 -19.13
N GLN A 783 1.59 11.51 -20.36
CA GLN A 783 1.73 12.86 -20.92
C GLN A 783 0.48 13.40 -21.59
N TRP A 784 -0.59 12.61 -21.63
CA TRP A 784 -1.86 12.96 -22.24
C TRP A 784 -3.01 12.45 -21.38
N ARG A 785 -4.16 13.09 -21.52
CA ARG A 785 -5.43 12.59 -20.99
C ARG A 785 -6.60 12.97 -21.87
N ILE A 786 -7.64 12.15 -21.81
CA ILE A 786 -8.98 12.46 -22.31
C ILE A 786 -9.82 12.91 -21.12
N GLU A 787 -10.59 13.97 -21.31
CA GLU A 787 -11.59 14.47 -20.36
C GLU A 787 -12.97 14.36 -21.02
N ILE A 788 -13.89 13.60 -20.41
CA ILE A 788 -15.29 13.52 -20.85
C ILE A 788 -16.10 14.52 -20.06
N GLU A 789 -16.73 15.48 -20.75
CA GLU A 789 -17.47 16.60 -20.16
C GLU A 789 -18.94 16.54 -20.61
N PRO A 790 -19.93 16.67 -19.73
CA PRO A 790 -21.30 16.91 -20.16
C PRO A 790 -21.40 18.19 -21.00
N ALA A 791 -22.28 18.18 -22.02
CA ALA A 791 -22.52 19.38 -22.83
C ALA A 791 -23.55 20.34 -22.21
N ASP A 792 -24.25 19.92 -21.14
CA ASP A 792 -25.24 20.73 -20.43
C ASP A 792 -24.89 20.94 -18.94
N ASN A 793 -25.60 21.84 -18.28
CA ASN A 793 -25.37 22.22 -16.88
C ASN A 793 -26.37 21.58 -15.90
N LYS A 794 -26.95 20.41 -16.23
CA LYS A 794 -27.82 19.68 -15.29
C LYS A 794 -27.04 19.19 -14.08
N LEU A 795 -27.74 18.95 -12.98
CA LEU A 795 -27.11 18.53 -11.74
C LEU A 795 -26.63 17.07 -11.78
N ALA A 796 -27.30 16.20 -12.53
CA ALA A 796 -27.01 14.77 -12.56
C ALA A 796 -26.64 14.30 -13.97
N HIS A 797 -25.56 13.52 -14.06
CA HIS A 797 -25.03 12.91 -15.28
C HIS A 797 -24.67 11.46 -15.01
N ASN A 798 -25.09 10.59 -15.92
CA ASN A 798 -24.58 9.23 -15.98
C ASN A 798 -23.56 9.16 -17.11
N PHE A 799 -22.37 8.63 -16.83
CA PHE A 799 -21.38 8.32 -17.86
C PHE A 799 -21.37 6.81 -18.09
N LEU A 800 -21.35 6.40 -19.35
CA LEU A 800 -21.22 5.01 -19.75
C LEU A 800 -20.06 4.92 -20.73
N THR A 801 -18.98 4.29 -20.28
CA THR A 801 -17.74 4.16 -21.04
C THR A 801 -17.40 2.69 -21.27
N VAL A 802 -17.04 2.32 -22.49
CA VAL A 802 -16.50 0.99 -22.81
C VAL A 802 -15.04 1.12 -23.17
N LEU A 803 -14.21 0.28 -22.57
CA LEU A 803 -12.78 0.17 -22.84
C LEU A 803 -12.50 -1.20 -23.44
N PHE A 804 -11.81 -1.20 -24.57
CA PHE A 804 -11.33 -2.39 -25.24
C PHE A 804 -9.80 -2.37 -25.28
N PRO A 805 -9.12 -3.04 -24.33
CA PRO A 805 -7.69 -3.27 -24.38
C PRO A 805 -7.37 -4.35 -25.41
N THR A 806 -6.44 -4.08 -26.32
CA THR A 806 -6.04 -5.00 -27.39
C THR A 806 -4.59 -4.76 -27.82
N GLU A 807 -4.07 -5.59 -28.72
CA GLU A 807 -2.77 -5.37 -29.37
C GLU A 807 -2.82 -4.21 -30.38
N SER A 808 -1.68 -3.56 -30.61
CA SER A 808 -1.56 -2.38 -31.48
C SER A 808 -1.78 -2.66 -32.96
N ASP A 809 -1.59 -3.91 -33.39
CA ASP A 809 -1.89 -4.40 -34.73
C ASP A 809 -3.34 -4.86 -34.92
N ASN A 810 -4.14 -4.93 -33.84
CA ASN A 810 -5.56 -5.25 -33.96
C ASN A 810 -6.35 -4.08 -34.57
N ASN A 811 -6.88 -4.33 -35.77
CA ASN A 811 -7.71 -3.39 -36.52
C ASN A 811 -9.21 -3.71 -36.46
N ARG A 812 -9.61 -4.77 -35.73
CA ARG A 812 -11.01 -5.16 -35.57
C ARG A 812 -11.61 -4.44 -34.37
N ALA A 813 -12.29 -3.33 -34.66
CA ALA A 813 -13.04 -2.59 -33.66
C ALA A 813 -14.38 -3.29 -33.38
N PRO A 814 -14.77 -3.50 -32.10
CA PRO A 814 -16.11 -3.98 -31.81
C PRO A 814 -17.15 -2.92 -32.18
N LYS A 815 -18.36 -3.37 -32.50
CA LYS A 815 -19.53 -2.50 -32.57
C LYS A 815 -20.13 -2.38 -31.18
N VAL A 816 -20.20 -1.16 -30.66
CA VAL A 816 -20.83 -0.86 -29.36
C VAL A 816 -22.16 -0.16 -29.58
N GLN A 817 -23.21 -0.66 -28.94
CA GLN A 817 -24.56 -0.13 -29.04
C GLN A 817 -25.09 0.23 -27.65
N LEU A 818 -25.44 1.50 -27.45
CA LEU A 818 -26.12 1.96 -26.24
C LEU A 818 -27.49 1.30 -26.12
N ILE A 819 -27.76 0.70 -24.96
CA ILE A 819 -29.08 0.21 -24.55
C ILE A 819 -29.60 1.14 -23.45
N GLN A 820 -30.82 1.61 -23.59
CA GLN A 820 -31.41 2.54 -22.63
C GLN A 820 -32.93 2.41 -22.60
N ASP A 821 -33.48 2.32 -21.39
CA ASP A 821 -34.92 2.46 -21.11
C ASP A 821 -35.14 3.27 -19.81
N GLU A 822 -36.33 3.20 -19.23
CA GLU A 822 -36.68 3.92 -18.00
C GLU A 822 -35.94 3.38 -16.75
N SER A 823 -35.57 2.09 -16.75
CA SER A 823 -34.99 1.38 -15.61
C SER A 823 -33.47 1.15 -15.73
N PHE A 824 -32.95 1.00 -16.96
CA PHE A 824 -31.58 0.58 -17.23
C PHE A 824 -30.88 1.48 -18.26
N ASP A 825 -29.59 1.70 -18.01
CA ASP A 825 -28.60 2.14 -18.99
C ASP A 825 -27.61 1.00 -19.21
N GLY A 826 -27.10 0.83 -20.42
CA GLY A 826 -26.18 -0.26 -20.67
C GLY A 826 -25.64 -0.29 -22.09
N VAL A 827 -24.93 -1.36 -22.41
CA VAL A 827 -24.28 -1.52 -23.70
C VAL A 827 -24.39 -2.96 -24.18
N MET A 828 -24.60 -3.12 -25.48
CA MET A 828 -24.38 -4.35 -26.22
C MET A 828 -23.09 -4.19 -27.04
N ILE A 829 -22.14 -5.11 -26.84
CA ILE A 829 -20.85 -5.14 -27.51
C ILE A 829 -20.86 -6.33 -28.46
N HIS A 830 -20.66 -6.07 -29.75
CA HIS A 830 -20.53 -7.10 -30.77
C HIS A 830 -19.08 -7.17 -31.26
N ASP A 831 -18.50 -8.36 -31.16
CA ASP A 831 -17.20 -8.70 -31.74
C ASP A 831 -17.33 -9.95 -32.62
N GLU A 832 -16.23 -10.39 -33.23
CA GLU A 832 -16.20 -11.59 -34.07
C GLU A 832 -16.60 -12.89 -33.34
N SER A 833 -16.58 -12.88 -32.01
CA SER A 833 -17.03 -14.00 -31.21
C SER A 833 -18.51 -13.93 -30.88
N GLY A 834 -19.16 -12.77 -30.94
CA GLY A 834 -20.59 -12.61 -30.71
C GLY A 834 -20.93 -11.43 -29.83
N SER A 835 -22.12 -11.47 -29.22
CA SER A 835 -22.68 -10.35 -28.48
C SER A 835 -22.54 -10.54 -26.97
N ARG A 836 -22.07 -9.50 -26.26
CA ARG A 836 -22.06 -9.42 -24.80
C ARG A 836 -22.79 -8.16 -24.34
N MET A 837 -23.65 -8.28 -23.35
CA MET A 837 -24.46 -7.17 -22.85
C MET A 837 -24.22 -6.91 -21.37
N VAL A 838 -24.12 -5.63 -21.01
CA VAL A 838 -24.08 -5.17 -19.62
C VAL A 838 -25.12 -4.08 -19.42
N LEU A 839 -26.02 -4.27 -18.47
CA LEU A 839 -27.05 -3.32 -18.06
C LEU A 839 -26.85 -2.91 -16.59
N PHE A 840 -27.03 -1.63 -16.31
CA PHE A 840 -26.96 -1.04 -14.98
C PHE A 840 -28.29 -0.37 -14.66
N ALA A 841 -28.81 -0.61 -13.47
CA ALA A 841 -29.95 0.13 -12.95
C ALA A 841 -29.70 1.65 -13.04
N ARG A 842 -30.65 2.47 -13.51
CA ARG A 842 -30.44 3.93 -13.58
C ARG A 842 -30.33 4.56 -12.20
N ASN A 843 -31.28 4.23 -11.32
CA ASN A 843 -31.41 4.78 -9.97
C ASN A 843 -31.64 3.66 -8.94
N PRO A 844 -30.67 2.77 -8.70
CA PRO A 844 -30.84 1.75 -7.68
C PRO A 844 -30.91 2.43 -6.30
N SER A 845 -32.00 2.22 -5.56
CA SER A 845 -32.00 2.49 -4.12
C SER A 845 -30.93 1.61 -3.44
N GLY A 846 -30.58 1.89 -2.18
CA GLY A 846 -29.65 1.05 -1.41
C GLY A 846 -30.05 -0.44 -1.35
N SER A 847 -31.34 -0.77 -1.60
CA SER A 847 -31.84 -2.15 -1.67
C SER A 847 -31.78 -2.79 -3.08
N GLY A 848 -31.38 -2.04 -4.11
CA GLY A 848 -31.43 -2.45 -5.52
C GLY A 848 -32.82 -2.33 -6.15
N LEU A 849 -32.91 -2.48 -7.48
CA LEU A 849 -34.17 -2.50 -8.22
C LEU A 849 -34.77 -3.91 -8.30
N ALA A 850 -36.09 -4.03 -8.15
CA ALA A 850 -36.84 -5.26 -8.38
C ALA A 850 -37.99 -5.00 -9.37
N PRO A 851 -37.69 -4.60 -10.62
CA PRO A 851 -38.74 -4.37 -11.61
C PRO A 851 -39.54 -5.64 -11.83
N ARG A 852 -40.86 -5.49 -12.03
CA ARG A 852 -41.73 -6.64 -12.34
C ARG A 852 -41.29 -7.35 -13.61
N GLU A 853 -40.78 -6.59 -14.58
CA GLU A 853 -40.35 -7.08 -15.89
C GLU A 853 -39.10 -6.32 -16.34
N ILE A 854 -38.20 -7.03 -17.02
CA ILE A 854 -37.01 -6.47 -17.66
C ILE A 854 -37.04 -6.91 -19.12
N GLU A 855 -36.99 -5.96 -20.04
CA GLU A 855 -36.86 -6.23 -21.47
C GLU A 855 -35.52 -5.74 -21.98
N PHE A 856 -34.88 -6.52 -22.84
CA PHE A 856 -33.65 -6.11 -23.51
C PHE A 856 -33.55 -6.72 -24.91
N PRO A 857 -32.85 -6.04 -25.85
CA PRO A 857 -32.71 -6.54 -27.20
C PRO A 857 -31.89 -7.84 -27.24
N VAL A 858 -32.26 -8.73 -28.16
CA VAL A 858 -31.49 -9.94 -28.48
C VAL A 858 -31.14 -9.90 -29.96
N ASP A 859 -29.88 -10.17 -30.25
CA ASP A 859 -29.42 -10.39 -31.61
C ASP A 859 -29.61 -11.88 -31.95
N ARG A 860 -30.45 -12.15 -32.97
CA ARG A 860 -30.74 -13.52 -33.43
C ARG A 860 -29.65 -14.11 -34.32
N ASP A 861 -28.90 -13.24 -34.99
CA ASP A 861 -27.83 -13.64 -35.91
C ASP A 861 -26.52 -13.89 -35.15
N THR A 862 -26.37 -13.25 -33.99
CA THR A 862 -25.26 -13.45 -33.05
C THR A 862 -25.80 -13.60 -31.62
N PRO A 863 -26.17 -14.82 -31.16
CA PRO A 863 -26.78 -15.01 -29.84
C PRO A 863 -25.94 -14.38 -28.73
N ASN A 864 -26.59 -13.70 -27.78
CA ASN A 864 -25.90 -13.06 -26.66
C ASN A 864 -25.25 -14.16 -25.79
N LYS A 865 -23.92 -14.18 -25.78
CA LYS A 865 -23.15 -15.15 -25.00
C LYS A 865 -23.33 -14.92 -23.49
N THR A 866 -23.41 -13.66 -23.10
CA THR A 866 -23.54 -13.24 -21.69
C THR A 866 -24.32 -11.93 -21.59
N VAL A 867 -25.32 -11.89 -20.71
CA VAL A 867 -26.05 -10.69 -20.30
C VAL A 867 -25.86 -10.50 -18.79
N ILE A 868 -25.26 -9.38 -18.41
CA ILE A 868 -25.04 -9.02 -17.00
C ILE A 868 -25.95 -7.85 -16.64
N LEU A 869 -26.76 -8.01 -15.60
CA LEU A 869 -27.64 -6.97 -15.07
C LEU A 869 -27.22 -6.62 -13.65
N ALA A 870 -26.73 -5.40 -13.44
CA ALA A 870 -26.27 -4.87 -12.17
C ALA A 870 -27.26 -3.89 -11.54
N GLY A 871 -27.19 -3.74 -10.21
CA GLY A 871 -28.05 -2.83 -9.45
C GLY A 871 -29.45 -3.40 -9.14
N LEU A 872 -29.64 -4.72 -9.27
CA LEU A 872 -30.88 -5.40 -8.89
C LEU A 872 -30.93 -5.68 -7.38
N LYS A 873 -32.14 -5.97 -6.87
CA LYS A 873 -32.38 -6.36 -5.48
C LYS A 873 -31.81 -7.76 -5.21
N PRO A 874 -30.84 -7.90 -4.28
CA PRO A 874 -30.32 -9.22 -3.91
C PRO A 874 -31.42 -10.20 -3.52
N GLY A 875 -31.32 -11.45 -3.97
CA GLY A 875 -32.29 -12.50 -3.71
C GLY A 875 -33.56 -12.46 -4.57
N ALA A 876 -33.77 -11.41 -5.38
CA ALA A 876 -34.84 -11.42 -6.37
C ALA A 876 -34.63 -12.53 -7.40
N ARG A 877 -35.73 -13.12 -7.87
CA ARG A 877 -35.73 -14.25 -8.80
C ARG A 877 -36.53 -13.90 -10.04
N TYR A 878 -35.98 -14.24 -11.20
CA TYR A 878 -36.59 -13.98 -12.49
C TYR A 878 -36.75 -15.26 -13.31
N ALA A 879 -37.78 -15.31 -14.13
CA ALA A 879 -38.01 -16.35 -15.12
C ALA A 879 -38.12 -15.73 -16.54
N PRO A 880 -37.79 -16.47 -17.61
CA PRO A 880 -38.05 -16.03 -18.97
C PRO A 880 -39.56 -15.81 -19.16
N GLY A 881 -39.94 -14.62 -19.62
CA GLY A 881 -41.32 -14.32 -20.01
C GLY A 881 -41.55 -14.53 -21.51
N SER A 882 -42.81 -14.66 -21.92
CA SER A 882 -43.17 -14.71 -23.34
C SER A 882 -42.72 -13.42 -24.04
N ALA A 883 -41.90 -13.57 -25.10
CA ALA A 883 -41.36 -12.45 -25.86
C ALA A 883 -42.47 -11.74 -26.64
N ARG A 884 -42.59 -10.41 -26.52
CA ARG A 884 -43.45 -9.59 -27.38
C ARG A 884 -42.72 -9.30 -28.69
N GLY A 885 -42.77 -10.24 -29.62
CA GLY A 885 -42.06 -10.15 -30.89
C GLY A 885 -40.61 -10.63 -30.80
N GLY A 886 -40.06 -11.02 -31.94
CA GLY A 886 -38.87 -11.87 -31.99
C GLY A 886 -37.53 -11.26 -31.57
N SER A 887 -37.43 -9.93 -31.43
CA SER A 887 -36.15 -9.21 -31.28
C SER A 887 -35.80 -8.80 -29.84
N LYS A 888 -36.58 -9.24 -28.84
CA LYS A 888 -36.37 -8.92 -27.43
C LYS A 888 -36.47 -10.17 -26.55
N ALA A 889 -35.65 -10.23 -25.52
CA ALA A 889 -35.84 -11.14 -24.39
C ALA A 889 -36.54 -10.39 -23.25
N ARG A 890 -37.27 -11.15 -22.43
CA ARG A 890 -38.01 -10.64 -21.28
C ARG A 890 -37.75 -11.52 -20.07
N LEU A 891 -37.43 -10.90 -18.94
CA LEU A 891 -37.33 -11.53 -17.63
C LEU A 891 -38.44 -10.99 -16.74
N VAL A 892 -39.19 -11.88 -16.08
CA VAL A 892 -40.32 -11.53 -15.20
C VAL A 892 -39.97 -11.92 -13.77
N LEU A 893 -40.21 -11.03 -12.82
CA LEU A 893 -39.99 -11.26 -11.40
C LEU A 893 -40.98 -12.31 -10.87
N GLU A 894 -40.46 -13.41 -10.31
CA GLU A 894 -41.26 -14.53 -9.82
C GLU A 894 -40.69 -15.10 -8.53
N SER A 895 -41.53 -15.62 -7.64
CA SER A 895 -41.08 -16.18 -6.36
C SER A 895 -40.16 -17.40 -6.51
N GLN A 896 -40.35 -18.19 -7.57
CA GLN A 896 -39.58 -19.41 -7.87
C GLN A 896 -38.81 -19.30 -9.20
N GLY A 897 -38.51 -18.08 -9.66
CA GLY A 897 -37.76 -17.86 -10.90
C GLY A 897 -36.38 -18.54 -10.90
N LYS A 898 -35.97 -19.05 -12.07
CA LYS A 898 -34.71 -19.78 -12.29
C LYS A 898 -33.48 -18.89 -12.06
N TYR A 899 -33.52 -17.63 -12.51
CA TYR A 899 -32.39 -16.72 -12.45
C TYR A 899 -32.38 -15.93 -11.15
N LEU A 900 -31.39 -16.19 -10.30
CA LEU A 900 -31.24 -15.56 -8.99
C LEU A 900 -30.30 -14.36 -9.07
N VAL A 901 -30.77 -13.21 -8.58
CA VAL A 901 -29.91 -12.06 -8.31
C VAL A 901 -29.03 -12.39 -7.10
N ASN A 902 -27.71 -12.33 -7.28
CA ASN A 902 -26.77 -12.68 -6.21
C ASN A 902 -26.72 -11.61 -5.08
N SER A 903 -25.92 -11.89 -4.03
CA SER A 903 -25.79 -10.99 -2.87
C SER A 903 -25.25 -9.60 -3.22
N GLN A 904 -24.56 -9.45 -4.35
CA GLN A 904 -24.06 -8.19 -4.88
C GLN A 904 -25.04 -7.52 -5.85
N GLY A 905 -26.29 -8.01 -5.93
CA GLY A 905 -27.33 -7.44 -6.78
C GLY A 905 -27.03 -7.53 -8.28
N VAL A 906 -26.32 -8.59 -8.69
CA VAL A 906 -26.04 -8.89 -10.10
C VAL A 906 -26.77 -10.16 -10.51
N LEU A 907 -27.39 -10.12 -11.69
CA LEU A 907 -27.99 -11.26 -12.36
C LEU A 907 -27.23 -11.54 -13.66
N GLU A 908 -26.88 -12.79 -13.87
CA GLU A 908 -26.31 -13.28 -15.12
C GLU A 908 -27.38 -14.07 -15.87
N TYR A 909 -27.49 -13.82 -17.17
CA TYR A 909 -28.42 -14.47 -18.06
C TYR A 909 -27.72 -14.80 -19.39
N SER A 910 -28.02 -15.98 -19.95
CA SER A 910 -27.53 -16.40 -21.26
C SER A 910 -28.71 -16.64 -22.20
N THR A 911 -28.66 -16.07 -23.41
CA THR A 911 -29.69 -16.32 -24.42
C THR A 911 -29.27 -17.56 -25.21
N GLY A 912 -29.82 -18.73 -24.87
CA GLY A 912 -29.45 -19.99 -25.53
C GLY A 912 -29.89 -21.27 -24.82
N GLU A 913 -30.50 -21.17 -23.63
CA GLU A 913 -31.21 -22.26 -22.96
C GLU A 913 -32.72 -22.19 -23.16
#